data_AF-A0A0P9S3M7-F1
#
_entry.id   AF-A0A0P9S3M7-F1
#
_cell.length_a   1.000
_cell.length_b   1.000
_cell.length_c   1.000
_cell.angle_alpha   90.00
_cell.angle_beta   90.00
_cell.angle_gamma   90.00
#
_symmetry.space_group_name_H-M   'P 1'
#
loop_
_entity.id
_entity.type
_entity.pdbx_description
1 polymer ?
#
loop_
_entity_poly.entity_id
_entity_poly.type
_entity_poly.pdbx_seq_one_letter_code
_entity_poly.pdbx_strand_id
1 'polypeptide(L)'
;MSEQRIEQGFIDKLIELKYTYRADITDRISLERNFREKFEALNRVRLTEGEFARLLDEIVTPDVFAAARTLRERNAFTREDGTPLNYTLVNIKDWCKNSFEVVNQLRINTDNSHHRFDVLILINGVPCVQVELKTLGINPRCAMEQIVEYKNDLGNGYTKTLLCFLQLFIVSNRDNTYYFANNSARHFAFNAEERFLPIYQFADEANKKITHLDSFAETFLVKCTLGQTLSRYMVLIASEQKLMIMRPYQVYAVKAIVECIQQNCGNGYIWHTTGSGKTLTSFKASTLLKDNSEIEKCLFVVDRKDLDRQTREEFNKFQEGCVEENTNTAALVRRLLSENYADKVIVTTIQKLGLALDENSKRNKQRKRNYQLTYKEQLAPLRDKRIVFIFDECHRSQFGENHKAIKEFFPKAQLFGFTGTPIFEENASRVKVEDQQASYQTTDELFQKQLHAYTITHAIEDANVLRFHIDYFKPEGKKTPKPGEGLAKRAVIEAILAKHDMATAQRRFNAIFATTSINDAIEYHGLFAELQRAKQQADPDYRPLNIACVFSPPAEGNADVKQIQEDLPQEKQDNEEDPEGKKTALKAILADYNGRYGSNHSISEFDLYYQDVQKRIKDQQWPNTDHPHTQKIDITIVVDMLLTGFDSKYLNTLYVDKKLKYHGLIQAFSRTNRVLNSTKPYGNILDFRQQQEAVDIAITRFSGEQSGKQAREIWLVDKAPVVIEKLKAAVQKLDEFMQSQGVACAPEAVHNLKGDDSRAAFISHFKEVQRIKTQLDQYTDLTEDNADAIEHILPKESLLGFRGAYLETAQRLKAQQNKNSKDTDGKADAVDQLDFEFVLFASTVIDYDYIVGLMSRFSQQEPSKQKMSREQLIGLIQGDAKFMNEREDIAAYITTLKAGEGLSETAIRNGYTRFKQHKEAAELADIASKHHLPPAALQGFVDGILQRMIFDGEQLSDLMAPLDLGWKARTQAELALMEDLHPLLTKRAQGRDISGLSAYEQ
;
A
#
# COMPACT_ATOMS: atom_id res chain seq x y z
N MET A 1 4.08 -34.13 4.83
CA MET A 1 4.70 -34.32 3.50
C MET A 1 5.96 -33.47 3.47
N SER A 2 7.11 -34.00 3.04
CA SER A 2 8.35 -33.21 2.98
C SER A 2 8.31 -32.22 1.81
N GLU A 3 9.07 -31.14 1.92
CA GLU A 3 9.23 -30.12 0.89
C GLU A 3 9.70 -30.73 -0.44
N GLN A 4 10.71 -31.61 -0.41
CA GLN A 4 11.19 -32.34 -1.58
C GLN A 4 10.08 -33.14 -2.31
N ARG A 5 9.10 -33.69 -1.59
CA ARG A 5 7.97 -34.38 -2.22
C ARG A 5 6.99 -33.40 -2.88
N ILE A 6 6.82 -32.21 -2.30
CA ILE A 6 5.99 -31.14 -2.89
C ILE A 6 6.69 -30.62 -4.14
N GLU A 7 8.00 -30.38 -4.08
CA GLU A 7 8.84 -29.97 -5.21
C GLU A 7 8.77 -30.96 -6.37
N GLN A 8 9.00 -32.25 -6.11
CA GLN A 8 8.92 -33.26 -7.17
C GLN A 8 7.51 -33.34 -7.78
N GLY A 9 6.47 -33.34 -6.95
CA GLY A 9 5.09 -33.34 -7.43
C GLY A 9 4.75 -32.12 -8.28
N PHE A 10 5.29 -30.95 -7.92
CA PHE A 10 5.11 -29.72 -8.68
C PHE A 10 5.88 -29.74 -10.01
N ILE A 11 7.11 -30.27 -10.05
CA ILE A 11 7.87 -30.46 -11.29
C ILE A 11 7.12 -31.43 -12.23
N ASP A 12 6.65 -32.56 -11.71
CA ASP A 12 5.85 -33.52 -12.47
C ASP A 12 4.60 -32.83 -13.06
N LYS A 13 3.96 -31.97 -12.27
CA LYS A 13 2.81 -31.17 -12.72
C LYS A 13 3.16 -30.22 -13.87
N LEU A 14 4.32 -29.54 -13.80
CA LEU A 14 4.79 -28.68 -14.87
C LEU A 14 5.13 -29.49 -16.14
N ILE A 15 5.66 -30.70 -16.00
CA ILE A 15 5.90 -31.62 -17.14
C ILE A 15 4.56 -32.02 -17.80
N GLU A 16 3.50 -32.27 -17.03
CA GLU A 16 2.15 -32.50 -17.58
C GLU A 16 1.67 -31.29 -18.42
N LEU A 17 1.94 -30.07 -17.94
CA LEU A 17 1.72 -28.79 -18.65
C LEU A 17 2.74 -28.54 -19.80
N LYS A 18 3.50 -29.57 -20.16
CA LYS A 18 4.46 -29.63 -21.28
C LYS A 18 5.74 -28.83 -21.07
N TYR A 19 6.05 -28.38 -19.85
CA TYR A 19 7.35 -27.76 -19.59
C TYR A 19 8.48 -28.77 -19.82
N THR A 20 9.60 -28.31 -20.37
CA THR A 20 10.79 -29.15 -20.50
C THR A 20 11.55 -29.10 -19.18
N TYR A 21 11.62 -30.22 -18.47
CA TYR A 21 12.46 -30.32 -17.27
C TYR A 21 13.94 -30.41 -17.66
N ARG A 22 14.78 -29.60 -17.00
CA ARG A 22 16.20 -29.44 -17.31
C ARG A 22 17.06 -29.69 -16.06
N ALA A 23 17.22 -30.97 -15.71
CA ALA A 23 18.07 -31.40 -14.60
C ALA A 23 19.58 -31.12 -14.80
N ASP A 24 19.99 -30.81 -16.04
CA ASP A 24 21.36 -30.50 -16.42
C ASP A 24 21.76 -29.04 -16.14
N ILE A 25 20.82 -28.18 -15.74
CA ILE A 25 21.06 -26.77 -15.41
C ILE A 25 21.13 -26.62 -13.90
N THR A 26 22.34 -26.68 -13.35
CA THR A 26 22.59 -26.67 -11.90
C THR A 26 23.41 -25.46 -11.44
N ASP A 27 23.99 -24.69 -12.36
CA ASP A 27 24.87 -23.56 -12.07
C ASP A 27 24.71 -22.40 -13.06
N ARG A 28 25.42 -21.30 -12.81
CA ARG A 28 25.43 -20.11 -13.67
C ARG A 28 25.84 -20.42 -15.12
N ILE A 29 26.88 -21.24 -15.31
CA ILE A 29 27.46 -21.51 -16.63
C ILE A 29 26.49 -22.32 -17.49
N SER A 30 25.88 -23.36 -16.92
CA SER A 30 24.86 -24.17 -17.58
C SER A 30 23.59 -23.36 -17.90
N LEU A 31 23.21 -22.39 -17.04
CA LEU A 31 22.11 -21.46 -17.30
C LEU A 31 22.42 -20.53 -18.48
N GLU A 32 23.60 -19.89 -18.49
CA GLU A 32 24.01 -18.98 -19.57
C GLU A 32 24.16 -19.70 -20.92
N ARG A 33 24.70 -20.93 -20.91
CA ARG A 33 24.76 -21.78 -22.12
C ARG A 33 23.37 -22.07 -22.67
N ASN A 34 22.43 -22.45 -21.79
CA ASN A 34 21.04 -22.67 -22.21
C ASN A 34 20.40 -21.39 -22.77
N PHE A 35 20.59 -20.26 -22.10
CA PHE A 35 20.11 -18.97 -22.57
C PHE A 35 20.63 -18.66 -23.99
N ARG A 36 21.93 -18.85 -24.25
CA ARG A 36 22.50 -18.65 -25.59
C ARG A 36 21.79 -19.49 -26.66
N GLU A 37 21.63 -20.79 -26.42
CA GLU A 37 20.99 -21.69 -27.39
C GLU A 37 19.56 -21.26 -27.71
N LYS A 38 18.78 -20.87 -26.69
CA LYS A 38 17.41 -20.40 -26.89
C LYS A 38 17.36 -19.02 -27.55
N PHE A 39 18.26 -18.12 -27.17
CA PHE A 39 18.36 -16.79 -27.75
C PHE A 39 18.69 -16.85 -29.24
N GLU A 40 19.69 -17.64 -29.62
CA GLU A 40 20.09 -17.87 -31.01
C GLU A 40 18.95 -18.46 -31.85
N ALA A 41 18.24 -19.45 -31.29
CA ALA A 41 17.08 -20.06 -31.94
C ALA A 41 15.91 -19.09 -32.12
N LEU A 42 15.58 -18.31 -31.09
CA LEU A 42 14.49 -17.33 -31.11
C LEU A 42 14.75 -16.22 -32.14
N ASN A 43 15.96 -15.66 -32.12
CA ASN A 43 16.34 -14.51 -32.93
C ASN A 43 16.95 -14.89 -34.30
N ARG A 44 17.10 -16.20 -34.56
CA ARG A 44 17.68 -16.76 -35.80
C ARG A 44 19.05 -16.20 -36.12
N VAL A 45 19.91 -16.16 -35.12
CA VAL A 45 21.27 -15.62 -35.17
C VAL A 45 22.26 -16.64 -34.62
N ARG A 46 23.55 -16.47 -34.93
CA ARG A 46 24.64 -17.12 -34.20
C ARG A 46 25.60 -16.06 -33.71
N LEU A 47 25.91 -16.11 -32.42
CA LEU A 47 26.81 -15.16 -31.77
C LEU A 47 28.19 -15.77 -31.61
N THR A 48 29.23 -14.96 -31.79
CA THR A 48 30.59 -15.32 -31.32
C THR A 48 30.65 -15.31 -29.79
N GLU A 49 31.71 -15.86 -29.19
CA GLU A 49 31.91 -15.77 -27.73
C GLU A 49 31.98 -14.31 -27.25
N GLY A 50 32.66 -13.45 -28.02
CA GLY A 50 32.76 -12.02 -27.71
C GLY A 50 31.43 -11.29 -27.82
N GLU A 51 30.64 -11.59 -28.87
CA GLU A 51 29.28 -11.04 -29.01
C GLU A 51 28.36 -11.47 -27.87
N PHE A 52 28.41 -12.75 -27.47
CA PHE A 52 27.57 -13.26 -26.39
C PHE A 52 27.96 -12.69 -25.02
N ALA A 53 29.25 -12.59 -24.72
CA ALA A 53 29.74 -11.97 -23.49
C ALA A 53 29.28 -10.50 -23.39
N ARG A 54 29.43 -9.72 -24.48
CA ARG A 54 28.95 -8.34 -24.54
C ARG A 54 27.43 -8.24 -24.39
N LEU A 55 26.68 -9.17 -25.00
CA LEU A 55 25.23 -9.21 -24.84
C LEU A 55 24.87 -9.41 -23.36
N LEU A 56 25.51 -10.36 -22.67
CA LEU A 56 25.28 -10.57 -21.23
C LEU A 56 25.62 -9.32 -20.41
N ASP A 57 26.76 -8.69 -20.65
CA ASP A 57 27.16 -7.45 -19.96
C ASP A 57 26.18 -6.29 -20.17
N GLU A 58 25.56 -6.21 -21.35
CA GLU A 58 24.60 -5.15 -21.69
C GLU A 58 23.21 -5.39 -21.05
N ILE A 59 22.75 -6.65 -21.00
CA ILE A 59 21.39 -6.98 -20.54
C ILE A 59 21.30 -7.23 -19.03
N VAL A 60 22.40 -7.62 -18.39
CA VAL A 60 22.44 -7.88 -16.94
C VAL A 60 22.56 -6.55 -16.20
N THR A 61 21.60 -6.29 -15.32
CA THR A 61 21.53 -5.03 -14.57
C THR A 61 21.00 -5.26 -13.15
N PRO A 62 21.52 -4.53 -12.14
CA PRO A 62 20.93 -4.54 -10.80
C PRO A 62 19.56 -3.84 -10.74
N ASP A 63 19.21 -3.07 -11.77
CA ASP A 63 17.93 -2.37 -11.82
C ASP A 63 16.81 -3.31 -12.31
N VAL A 64 16.00 -3.77 -11.35
CA VAL A 64 14.82 -4.63 -11.58
C VAL A 64 13.85 -4.01 -12.59
N PHE A 65 13.66 -2.68 -12.57
CA PHE A 65 12.76 -2.00 -13.48
C PHE A 65 13.32 -1.96 -14.89
N ALA A 66 14.62 -1.67 -15.05
CA ALA A 66 15.29 -1.71 -16.33
C ALA A 66 15.28 -3.12 -16.94
N ALA A 67 15.61 -4.17 -16.15
CA ALA A 67 15.56 -5.56 -16.60
C ALA A 67 14.14 -5.96 -17.06
N ALA A 68 13.12 -5.56 -16.29
CA ALA A 68 11.72 -5.78 -16.64
C ALA A 68 11.32 -5.07 -17.95
N ARG A 69 11.83 -3.86 -18.20
CA ARG A 69 11.61 -3.15 -19.47
C ARG A 69 12.28 -3.89 -20.63
N THR A 70 13.58 -4.20 -20.52
CA THR A 70 14.36 -4.92 -21.53
C THR A 70 13.73 -6.26 -21.90
N LEU A 71 13.15 -6.99 -20.94
CA LEU A 71 12.45 -8.26 -21.18
C LEU A 71 11.25 -8.11 -22.12
N ARG A 72 10.55 -6.97 -22.09
CA ARG A 72 9.26 -6.74 -22.77
C ARG A 72 9.38 -5.92 -24.05
N GLU A 73 10.58 -5.49 -24.41
CA GLU A 73 10.83 -4.64 -25.56
C GLU A 73 11.63 -5.37 -26.65
N ARG A 74 11.62 -4.78 -27.84
CA ARG A 74 12.56 -5.14 -28.89
C ARG A 74 13.80 -4.31 -28.69
N ASN A 75 14.91 -4.98 -28.43
CA ASN A 75 16.20 -4.37 -28.14
C ASN A 75 17.08 -4.38 -29.40
N ALA A 76 18.14 -3.59 -29.38
CA ALA A 76 19.14 -3.53 -30.44
C ALA A 76 20.53 -3.75 -29.85
N PHE A 77 21.36 -4.51 -30.55
CA PHE A 77 22.75 -4.80 -30.20
C PHE A 77 23.61 -4.64 -31.46
N THR A 78 24.76 -3.98 -31.36
CA THR A 78 25.68 -3.85 -32.50
C THR A 78 26.65 -5.03 -32.50
N ARG A 79 26.66 -5.78 -33.60
CA ARG A 79 27.54 -6.93 -33.80
C ARG A 79 29.00 -6.54 -33.97
N GLU A 80 29.90 -7.52 -33.90
CA GLU A 80 31.34 -7.29 -34.08
C GLU A 80 31.68 -6.80 -35.50
N ASP A 81 30.90 -7.18 -36.50
CA ASP A 81 31.02 -6.72 -37.89
C ASP A 81 30.39 -5.31 -38.12
N GLY A 82 29.90 -4.66 -37.06
CA GLY A 82 29.26 -3.35 -37.12
C GLY A 82 27.79 -3.36 -37.54
N THR A 83 27.19 -4.52 -37.82
CA THR A 83 25.78 -4.62 -38.20
C THR A 83 24.85 -4.56 -36.98
N PRO A 84 23.68 -3.89 -37.07
CA PRO A 84 22.72 -3.88 -35.97
C PRO A 84 21.88 -5.17 -35.95
N LEU A 85 21.83 -5.82 -34.79
CA LEU A 85 20.94 -6.94 -34.48
C LEU A 85 19.77 -6.45 -33.64
N ASN A 86 18.55 -6.51 -34.18
CA ASN A 86 17.34 -6.29 -33.40
C ASN A 86 16.85 -7.61 -32.82
N TYR A 87 16.77 -7.73 -31.50
CA TYR A 87 16.45 -8.97 -30.82
C TYR A 87 15.32 -8.80 -29.80
N THR A 88 14.76 -9.92 -29.37
CA THR A 88 13.85 -10.02 -28.23
C THR A 88 14.33 -11.11 -27.29
N LEU A 89 14.13 -10.94 -25.99
CA LEU A 89 14.41 -11.99 -25.00
C LEU A 89 13.27 -13.00 -24.91
N VAL A 90 12.04 -12.52 -25.02
CA VAL A 90 10.84 -13.36 -25.13
C VAL A 90 9.95 -12.90 -26.29
N ASN A 91 9.16 -13.81 -26.83
CA ASN A 91 8.14 -13.47 -27.80
C ASN A 91 6.99 -12.74 -27.11
N ILE A 92 6.95 -11.42 -27.31
CA ILE A 92 5.98 -10.50 -26.70
C ILE A 92 4.64 -10.44 -27.44
N LYS A 93 4.54 -11.04 -28.64
CA LYS A 93 3.31 -11.04 -29.46
C LYS A 93 2.59 -12.39 -29.45
N ASP A 94 3.34 -13.46 -29.63
CA ASP A 94 2.84 -14.83 -29.70
C ASP A 94 3.48 -15.64 -28.56
N TRP A 95 2.90 -15.51 -27.37
CA TRP A 95 3.52 -16.04 -26.13
C TRP A 95 3.62 -17.55 -26.13
N CYS A 96 2.73 -18.23 -26.87
CA CYS A 96 2.72 -19.68 -27.00
C CYS A 96 3.93 -20.21 -27.78
N LYS A 97 4.56 -19.39 -28.62
CA LYS A 97 5.77 -19.75 -29.37
C LYS A 97 7.06 -19.66 -28.56
N ASN A 98 7.00 -19.19 -27.32
CA ASN A 98 8.14 -19.28 -26.42
C ASN A 98 8.41 -20.75 -26.05
N SER A 99 9.68 -21.04 -25.78
CA SER A 99 10.07 -22.25 -25.08
C SER A 99 9.94 -22.03 -23.57
N PHE A 100 9.46 -23.05 -22.87
CA PHE A 100 9.20 -23.02 -21.43
C PHE A 100 9.90 -24.20 -20.78
N GLU A 101 10.80 -23.90 -19.86
CA GLU A 101 11.64 -24.87 -19.18
C GLU A 101 11.50 -24.71 -17.68
N VAL A 102 11.66 -25.81 -16.94
CA VAL A 102 11.70 -25.81 -15.48
C VAL A 102 13.03 -26.38 -15.03
N VAL A 103 13.69 -25.66 -14.12
CA VAL A 103 14.92 -26.07 -13.46
C VAL A 103 14.67 -26.06 -11.95
N ASN A 104 15.41 -26.87 -11.22
CA ASN A 104 15.31 -26.93 -9.77
C ASN A 104 16.68 -27.00 -9.13
N GLN A 105 16.77 -26.55 -7.87
CA GLN A 105 17.99 -26.57 -7.07
C GLN A 105 19.18 -25.85 -7.73
N LEU A 106 18.91 -24.79 -8.52
CA LEU A 106 19.94 -24.00 -9.18
C LEU A 106 20.83 -23.35 -8.12
N ARG A 107 22.15 -23.51 -8.27
CA ARG A 107 23.13 -22.88 -7.39
C ARG A 107 23.80 -21.72 -8.09
N ILE A 108 23.68 -20.52 -7.52
CA ILE A 108 24.48 -19.38 -7.97
C ILE A 108 25.60 -19.17 -6.96
N ASN A 109 26.80 -19.55 -7.38
CA ASN A 109 28.03 -19.21 -6.69
C ASN A 109 28.49 -17.85 -7.22
N THR A 110 28.51 -16.84 -6.37
CA THR A 110 29.38 -15.69 -6.59
C THR A 110 30.67 -15.89 -5.79
N ASP A 111 31.72 -15.12 -6.03
CA ASP A 111 33.02 -15.29 -5.34
C ASP A 111 32.90 -15.33 -3.80
N ASN A 112 31.78 -14.85 -3.22
CA ASN A 112 31.53 -14.75 -1.80
C ASN A 112 30.17 -15.33 -1.31
N SER A 113 29.45 -16.16 -2.09
CA SER A 113 28.12 -16.65 -1.66
C SER A 113 27.68 -18.00 -2.25
N HIS A 114 26.77 -18.67 -1.55
CA HIS A 114 26.12 -19.93 -1.97
C HIS A 114 24.61 -19.85 -1.79
N HIS A 115 23.86 -19.50 -2.85
CA HIS A 115 22.38 -19.57 -2.83
C HIS A 115 21.86 -20.72 -3.67
N ARG A 116 20.79 -21.35 -3.18
CA ARG A 116 20.08 -22.45 -3.82
C ARG A 116 18.61 -22.06 -4.01
N PHE A 117 18.13 -22.14 -5.25
CA PHE A 117 16.74 -21.81 -5.60
C PHE A 117 15.95 -23.08 -5.82
N ASP A 118 14.78 -23.20 -5.18
CA ASP A 118 13.92 -24.40 -5.24
C ASP A 118 13.53 -24.72 -6.68
N VAL A 119 12.66 -23.91 -7.29
CA VAL A 119 12.20 -24.10 -8.66
C VAL A 119 12.20 -22.77 -9.41
N LEU A 120 12.81 -22.76 -10.60
CA LEU A 120 12.79 -21.62 -11.52
C LEU A 120 12.12 -22.02 -12.83
N ILE A 121 11.29 -21.12 -13.34
CA ILE A 121 10.69 -21.26 -14.67
C ILE A 121 11.43 -20.32 -15.63
N LEU A 122 11.98 -20.92 -16.68
CA LEU A 122 12.68 -20.22 -17.75
C LEU A 122 11.77 -20.05 -18.96
N ILE A 123 11.79 -18.86 -19.55
CA ILE A 123 11.14 -18.57 -20.84
C ILE A 123 12.25 -18.22 -21.83
N ASN A 124 12.46 -19.07 -22.83
CA ASN A 124 13.61 -18.98 -23.75
C ASN A 124 14.96 -18.89 -23.02
N GLY A 125 15.13 -19.70 -21.98
CA GLY A 125 16.34 -19.73 -21.16
C GLY A 125 16.52 -18.53 -20.23
N VAL A 126 15.60 -17.55 -20.24
CA VAL A 126 15.59 -16.41 -19.31
C VAL A 126 14.80 -16.78 -18.05
N PRO A 127 15.36 -16.69 -16.84
CA PRO A 127 14.62 -16.93 -15.61
C PRO A 127 13.59 -15.83 -15.37
N CYS A 128 12.31 -16.20 -15.32
CA CYS A 128 11.20 -15.24 -15.20
C CYS A 128 10.36 -15.42 -13.94
N VAL A 129 10.28 -16.64 -13.42
CA VAL A 129 9.50 -16.95 -12.21
C VAL A 129 10.35 -17.79 -11.27
N GLN A 130 10.32 -17.42 -10.00
CA GLN A 130 10.86 -18.23 -8.91
C GLN A 130 9.71 -18.74 -8.06
N VAL A 131 9.72 -20.04 -7.80
CA VAL A 131 8.75 -20.71 -6.94
C VAL A 131 9.48 -21.23 -5.73
N GLU A 132 9.11 -20.71 -4.57
CA GLU A 132 9.59 -21.14 -3.26
C GLU A 132 8.54 -22.08 -2.66
N LEU A 133 8.97 -23.29 -2.29
CA LEU A 133 8.08 -24.31 -1.76
C LEU A 133 8.38 -24.55 -0.30
N LYS A 134 7.34 -24.61 0.52
CA LYS A 134 7.48 -24.88 1.95
C LYS A 134 6.67 -26.11 2.35
N THR A 135 7.00 -26.67 3.50
CA THR A 135 6.16 -27.71 4.11
C THR A 135 4.79 -27.16 4.52
N LEU A 136 3.76 -28.02 4.54
CA LEU A 136 2.34 -27.67 4.77
C LEU A 136 2.06 -26.82 6.04
N GLY A 137 2.95 -26.84 7.03
CA GLY A 137 2.80 -26.09 8.29
C GLY A 137 3.35 -24.65 8.24
N ILE A 138 4.23 -24.33 7.29
CA ILE A 138 4.86 -23.01 7.21
C ILE A 138 3.89 -22.01 6.58
N ASN A 139 3.72 -20.86 7.22
CA ASN A 139 3.00 -19.74 6.65
C ASN A 139 3.79 -19.17 5.45
N PRO A 140 3.20 -19.09 4.25
CA PRO A 140 3.87 -18.53 3.08
C PRO A 140 4.40 -17.10 3.28
N ARG A 141 3.89 -16.31 4.24
CA ARG A 141 4.44 -14.98 4.55
C ARG A 141 5.89 -15.03 5.04
N CYS A 142 6.26 -16.00 5.87
CA CYS A 142 7.64 -16.17 6.35
C CYS A 142 8.59 -16.41 5.18
N ALA A 143 8.17 -17.19 4.19
CA ALA A 143 8.95 -17.43 2.99
C ALA A 143 9.07 -16.19 2.09
N MET A 144 8.13 -15.25 2.15
CA MET A 144 8.25 -13.97 1.44
C MET A 144 9.30 -13.06 2.09
N GLU A 145 9.33 -13.02 3.43
CA GLU A 145 10.39 -12.35 4.19
C GLU A 145 11.77 -12.91 3.80
N GLN A 146 11.90 -14.23 3.76
CA GLN A 146 13.12 -14.91 3.32
C GLN A 146 13.55 -14.49 1.91
N ILE A 147 12.63 -14.45 0.94
CA ILE A 147 12.94 -13.98 -0.43
C ILE A 147 13.50 -12.55 -0.38
N VAL A 148 12.94 -11.67 0.44
CA VAL A 148 13.35 -10.26 0.53
C VAL A 148 14.70 -10.11 1.24
N GLU A 149 14.95 -10.90 2.28
CA GLU A 149 16.25 -10.99 2.92
C GLU A 149 17.32 -11.49 1.93
N TYR A 150 17.03 -12.54 1.17
CA TYR A 150 17.92 -13.03 0.10
C TYR A 150 18.21 -11.96 -0.94
N LYS A 151 17.23 -11.12 -1.28
CA LYS A 151 17.43 -10.02 -2.21
C LYS A 151 18.42 -8.96 -1.73
N ASN A 152 18.64 -8.83 -0.43
CA ASN A 152 19.61 -7.91 0.13
C ASN A 152 21.03 -8.49 0.15
N ASP A 153 21.20 -9.82 0.03
CA ASP A 153 22.51 -10.45 -0.08
C ASP A 153 23.18 -10.12 -1.43
N LEU A 154 24.41 -9.59 -1.42
CA LEU A 154 25.17 -9.29 -2.64
C LEU A 154 25.46 -10.53 -3.50
N GLY A 155 25.36 -11.70 -2.90
CA GLY A 155 25.63 -13.00 -3.47
C GLY A 155 24.48 -13.70 -4.18
N ASN A 156 23.26 -13.16 -4.12
CA ASN A 156 22.05 -13.82 -4.62
C ASN A 156 21.99 -14.01 -6.15
N GLY A 157 22.89 -13.39 -6.90
CA GLY A 157 22.89 -13.44 -8.36
C GLY A 157 21.82 -12.59 -9.06
N TYR A 158 20.81 -12.06 -8.36
CA TYR A 158 19.76 -11.20 -8.96
C TYR A 158 20.32 -9.93 -9.59
N THR A 159 21.49 -9.47 -9.16
CA THR A 159 22.08 -8.20 -9.63
C THR A 159 23.17 -8.38 -10.69
N LYS A 160 23.77 -9.57 -10.77
CA LYS A 160 24.98 -9.84 -11.57
C LYS A 160 24.83 -11.01 -12.54
N THR A 161 23.65 -11.61 -12.64
CA THR A 161 23.38 -12.75 -13.52
C THR A 161 22.03 -12.59 -14.21
N LEU A 162 21.68 -13.53 -15.09
CA LEU A 162 20.37 -13.58 -15.76
C LEU A 162 19.18 -13.59 -14.78
N LEU A 163 19.37 -13.92 -13.50
CA LEU A 163 18.33 -13.81 -12.47
C LEU A 163 17.78 -12.39 -12.28
N CYS A 164 18.45 -11.34 -12.80
CA CYS A 164 17.90 -9.99 -12.84
C CYS A 164 16.56 -9.90 -13.58
N PHE A 165 16.26 -10.86 -14.46
CA PHE A 165 15.01 -10.93 -15.21
C PHE A 165 13.84 -11.57 -14.47
N LEU A 166 13.99 -11.99 -13.21
CA LEU A 166 12.86 -12.47 -12.44
C LEU A 166 11.78 -11.42 -12.32
N GLN A 167 10.56 -11.80 -12.65
CA GLN A 167 9.39 -10.93 -12.68
C GLN A 167 8.41 -11.27 -11.55
N LEU A 168 8.30 -12.56 -11.22
CA LEU A 168 7.26 -13.07 -10.34
C LEU A 168 7.88 -14.03 -9.32
N PHE A 169 7.51 -13.83 -8.06
CA PHE A 169 7.72 -14.80 -6.99
C PHE A 169 6.41 -15.49 -6.69
N ILE A 170 6.47 -16.82 -6.57
CA ILE A 170 5.36 -17.67 -6.13
C ILE A 170 5.85 -18.38 -4.88
N VAL A 171 5.02 -18.36 -3.85
CA VAL A 171 5.30 -19.05 -2.59
C VAL A 171 4.14 -19.99 -2.32
N SER A 172 4.43 -21.26 -2.08
CA SER A 172 3.38 -22.24 -1.79
C SER A 172 3.80 -23.23 -0.74
N ASN A 173 2.88 -23.56 0.15
CA ASN A 173 3.00 -24.72 1.02
C ASN A 173 2.14 -25.90 0.53
N ARG A 174 1.83 -25.94 -0.77
CA ARG A 174 0.84 -26.78 -1.47
C ARG A 174 -0.60 -26.35 -1.28
N ASP A 175 -1.08 -26.18 -0.04
CA ASP A 175 -2.50 -25.86 0.21
C ASP A 175 -2.83 -24.39 -0.04
N ASN A 176 -1.85 -23.52 0.23
CA ASN A 176 -1.94 -22.09 0.03
C ASN A 176 -0.83 -21.60 -0.87
N THR A 177 -1.21 -21.01 -1.99
CA THR A 177 -0.31 -20.44 -2.99
C THR A 177 -0.53 -18.94 -3.09
N TYR A 178 0.55 -18.19 -2.93
CA TYR A 178 0.59 -16.74 -3.04
C TYR A 178 1.59 -16.33 -4.09
N TYR A 179 1.40 -15.15 -4.67
CA TYR A 179 2.33 -14.59 -5.62
C TYR A 179 2.45 -13.07 -5.50
N PHE A 180 3.60 -12.54 -5.89
CA PHE A 180 3.86 -11.10 -5.90
C PHE A 180 4.93 -10.74 -6.95
N ALA A 181 4.87 -9.50 -7.45
CA ALA A 181 5.80 -9.01 -8.46
C ALA A 181 7.16 -8.64 -7.85
N ASN A 182 8.24 -8.97 -8.55
CA ASN A 182 9.60 -8.57 -8.18
C ASN A 182 9.77 -7.05 -8.24
N ASN A 183 10.37 -6.45 -7.21
CA ASN A 183 10.63 -5.02 -7.09
C ASN A 183 11.96 -4.75 -6.36
N SER A 184 12.49 -3.52 -6.40
CA SER A 184 13.65 -3.14 -5.59
C SER A 184 13.35 -3.17 -4.08
N ALA A 185 14.38 -3.31 -3.24
CA ALA A 185 14.23 -3.46 -1.78
C ALA A 185 13.40 -2.33 -1.13
N ARG A 186 13.49 -1.10 -1.66
CA ARG A 186 12.67 0.06 -1.20
C ARG A 186 11.15 -0.14 -1.30
N HIS A 187 10.69 -1.11 -2.10
CA HIS A 187 9.28 -1.45 -2.27
C HIS A 187 8.86 -2.68 -1.47
N PHE A 188 9.80 -3.31 -0.75
CA PHE A 188 9.61 -4.43 0.14
C PHE A 188 10.01 -4.02 1.57
N ALA A 189 9.08 -3.41 2.31
CA ALA A 189 9.31 -3.03 3.71
C ALA A 189 8.62 -4.03 4.64
N PHE A 190 9.38 -4.97 5.19
CA PHE A 190 8.97 -5.93 6.23
C PHE A 190 9.49 -5.49 7.62
N ASN A 191 9.53 -4.18 7.87
CA ASN A 191 9.96 -3.58 9.13
C ASN A 191 8.73 -3.17 9.97
N ALA A 192 8.94 -2.59 11.15
CA ALA A 192 7.87 -2.09 12.04
C ALA A 192 6.87 -1.11 11.37
N GLU A 193 7.15 -0.63 10.16
CA GLU A 193 6.31 0.27 9.39
C GLU A 193 5.40 -0.44 8.37
N GLU A 194 5.58 -1.76 8.13
CA GLU A 194 5.03 -2.59 7.02
C GLU A 194 4.11 -1.79 6.09
N ARG A 195 4.68 -1.27 5.01
CA ARG A 195 3.86 -0.65 3.96
C ARG A 195 3.26 -1.77 3.14
N PHE A 196 1.91 -1.91 3.16
CA PHE A 196 1.14 -2.93 2.43
C PHE A 196 1.89 -3.56 1.24
N LEU A 197 2.25 -4.83 1.39
CA LEU A 197 2.90 -5.63 0.37
C LEU A 197 1.83 -6.20 -0.58
N PRO A 198 1.97 -6.04 -1.91
CA PRO A 198 1.00 -6.51 -2.89
C PRO A 198 1.11 -8.02 -3.11
N ILE A 199 0.72 -8.80 -2.10
CA ILE A 199 0.70 -10.26 -2.10
C ILE A 199 -0.71 -10.71 -2.47
N TYR A 200 -0.83 -11.64 -3.41
CA TYR A 200 -2.11 -12.06 -3.96
C TYR A 200 -2.29 -13.57 -3.93
N GLN A 201 -3.55 -13.99 -3.74
CA GLN A 201 -4.01 -15.32 -4.07
C GLN A 201 -4.74 -15.29 -5.41
N PHE A 202 -4.58 -16.35 -6.20
CA PHE A 202 -5.27 -16.45 -7.48
C PHE A 202 -6.76 -16.79 -7.26
N ALA A 203 -7.57 -16.46 -8.25
CA ALA A 203 -9.01 -16.70 -8.22
C ALA A 203 -9.52 -16.96 -9.65
N ASP A 204 -10.64 -17.65 -9.76
CA ASP A 204 -11.36 -17.81 -11.02
C ASP A 204 -12.19 -16.55 -11.38
N GLU A 205 -12.93 -16.62 -12.49
CA GLU A 205 -13.77 -15.54 -13.00
C GLU A 205 -14.95 -15.20 -12.06
N ALA A 206 -15.39 -16.17 -11.24
CA ALA A 206 -16.39 -15.95 -10.20
C ALA A 206 -15.77 -15.38 -8.90
N ASN A 207 -14.48 -15.05 -8.91
CA ASN A 207 -13.69 -14.59 -7.76
C ASN A 207 -13.50 -15.65 -6.66
N LYS A 208 -13.72 -16.93 -6.95
CA LYS A 208 -13.46 -18.01 -6.00
C LYS A 208 -11.96 -18.30 -5.96
N LYS A 209 -11.40 -18.39 -4.75
CA LYS A 209 -9.96 -18.61 -4.55
C LYS A 209 -9.49 -19.96 -5.09
N ILE A 210 -8.35 -19.94 -5.76
CA ILE A 210 -7.60 -21.13 -6.19
C ILE A 210 -6.29 -21.12 -5.40
N THR A 211 -6.28 -21.83 -4.27
CA THR A 211 -5.16 -21.80 -3.32
C THR A 211 -4.22 -22.99 -3.48
N HIS A 212 -4.75 -24.17 -3.86
CA HIS A 212 -3.97 -25.38 -4.01
C HIS A 212 -3.01 -25.28 -5.21
N LEU A 213 -1.75 -25.68 -5.00
CA LEU A 213 -0.65 -25.52 -5.96
C LEU A 213 -0.92 -26.14 -7.33
N ASP A 214 -1.48 -27.34 -7.38
CA ASP A 214 -1.75 -28.03 -8.65
C ASP A 214 -2.82 -27.30 -9.47
N SER A 215 -3.92 -26.88 -8.82
CA SER A 215 -5.00 -26.14 -9.48
C SER A 215 -4.54 -24.74 -9.91
N PHE A 216 -3.68 -24.12 -9.10
CA PHE A 216 -3.01 -22.88 -9.46
C PHE A 216 -2.13 -23.09 -10.71
N ALA A 217 -1.33 -24.16 -10.76
CA ALA A 217 -0.47 -24.46 -11.91
C ALA A 217 -1.29 -24.69 -13.19
N GLU A 218 -2.37 -25.47 -13.10
CA GLU A 218 -3.28 -25.76 -14.22
C GLU A 218 -3.99 -24.54 -14.80
N THR A 219 -4.12 -23.47 -14.00
CA THR A 219 -4.85 -22.26 -14.42
C THR A 219 -3.89 -21.14 -14.80
N PHE A 220 -2.88 -20.88 -13.96
CA PHE A 220 -2.00 -19.72 -14.06
C PHE A 220 -0.67 -20.05 -14.76
N LEU A 221 -0.08 -21.22 -14.49
CA LEU A 221 1.20 -21.65 -15.06
C LEU A 221 1.05 -22.39 -16.39
N VAL A 222 -0.10 -22.32 -17.04
CA VAL A 222 -0.21 -22.73 -18.44
C VAL A 222 0.66 -21.81 -19.29
N LYS A 223 1.55 -22.38 -20.11
CA LYS A 223 2.57 -21.68 -20.90
C LYS A 223 2.12 -20.34 -21.50
N CYS A 224 1.06 -20.38 -22.30
CA CYS A 224 0.53 -19.20 -22.97
C CYS A 224 0.00 -18.16 -21.97
N THR A 225 -0.69 -18.60 -20.91
CA THR A 225 -1.23 -17.76 -19.84
C THR A 225 -0.12 -17.07 -19.05
N LEU A 226 0.95 -17.80 -18.72
CA LEU A 226 2.10 -17.24 -18.00
C LEU A 226 2.80 -16.19 -18.87
N GLY A 227 3.13 -16.53 -20.12
CA GLY A 227 3.76 -15.59 -21.06
C GLY A 227 2.89 -14.35 -21.31
N GLN A 228 1.57 -14.53 -21.47
CA GLN A 228 0.62 -13.43 -21.56
C GLN A 228 0.63 -12.56 -20.31
N THR A 229 0.63 -13.16 -19.12
CA THR A 229 0.61 -12.44 -17.85
C THR A 229 1.86 -11.58 -17.68
N LEU A 230 3.04 -12.17 -17.88
CA LEU A 230 4.30 -11.45 -17.74
C LEU A 230 4.44 -10.31 -18.76
N SER A 231 4.03 -10.51 -20.01
CA SER A 231 4.16 -9.49 -21.07
C SER A 231 3.02 -8.46 -21.08
N ARG A 232 1.77 -8.89 -20.89
CA ARG A 232 0.58 -8.02 -21.00
C ARG A 232 0.01 -7.57 -19.68
N TYR A 233 -0.06 -8.40 -18.64
CA TYR A 233 -0.80 -8.08 -17.41
C TYR A 233 0.08 -7.67 -16.22
N MET A 234 1.40 -7.58 -16.42
CA MET A 234 2.29 -6.82 -15.54
C MET A 234 2.44 -5.39 -16.06
N VAL A 235 2.35 -4.43 -15.15
CA VAL A 235 2.36 -2.99 -15.42
C VAL A 235 3.61 -2.39 -14.79
N LEU A 236 4.38 -1.67 -15.61
CA LEU A 236 5.56 -0.93 -15.19
C LEU A 236 5.16 0.52 -14.88
N ILE A 237 5.38 0.97 -13.65
CA ILE A 237 5.17 2.35 -13.22
C ILE A 237 6.49 3.10 -13.26
N ALA A 238 6.72 3.90 -14.30
CA ALA A 238 8.02 4.53 -14.53
C ALA A 238 8.42 5.53 -13.44
N SER A 239 7.49 6.35 -12.94
CA SER A 239 7.81 7.37 -11.93
C SER A 239 8.25 6.78 -10.58
N GLU A 240 7.75 5.58 -10.26
CA GLU A 240 8.05 4.88 -9.00
C GLU A 240 9.14 3.81 -9.20
N GLN A 241 9.54 3.53 -10.44
CA GLN A 241 10.31 2.36 -10.87
C GLN A 241 9.79 1.07 -10.20
N LYS A 242 8.48 0.85 -10.32
CA LYS A 242 7.76 -0.23 -9.64
C LYS A 242 7.05 -1.14 -10.64
N LEU A 243 7.10 -2.44 -10.41
CA LEU A 243 6.33 -3.46 -11.10
C LEU A 243 5.06 -3.77 -10.31
N MET A 244 3.92 -3.80 -11.00
CA MET A 244 2.65 -4.30 -10.46
C MET A 244 2.09 -5.41 -11.34
N ILE A 245 1.59 -6.47 -10.73
CA ILE A 245 0.81 -7.50 -11.43
C ILE A 245 -0.69 -7.19 -11.27
N MET A 246 -1.45 -7.26 -12.36
CA MET A 246 -2.91 -7.16 -12.29
C MET A 246 -3.48 -8.36 -11.53
N ARG A 247 -4.51 -8.09 -10.74
CA ARG A 247 -5.25 -9.12 -9.99
C ARG A 247 -6.18 -9.91 -10.93
N PRO A 248 -6.59 -11.13 -10.58
CA PRO A 248 -7.37 -12.00 -11.48
C PRO A 248 -8.64 -11.32 -12.01
N TYR A 249 -9.45 -10.72 -11.13
CA TYR A 249 -10.67 -10.00 -11.51
C TYR A 249 -10.43 -8.81 -12.47
N GLN A 250 -9.24 -8.19 -12.41
CA GLN A 250 -8.86 -7.12 -13.34
C GLN A 250 -8.53 -7.71 -14.71
N VAL A 251 -7.83 -8.85 -14.74
CA VAL A 251 -7.51 -9.57 -15.97
C VAL A 251 -8.79 -10.06 -16.65
N TYR A 252 -9.72 -10.65 -15.90
CA TYR A 252 -11.01 -11.12 -16.43
C TYR A 252 -11.85 -9.97 -16.97
N ALA A 253 -11.95 -8.84 -16.26
CA ALA A 253 -12.64 -7.64 -16.77
C ALA A 253 -12.04 -7.14 -18.09
N VAL A 254 -10.72 -7.09 -18.22
CA VAL A 254 -10.04 -6.71 -19.47
C VAL A 254 -10.33 -7.70 -20.59
N LYS A 255 -10.26 -9.00 -20.31
CA LYS A 255 -10.57 -10.05 -21.30
C LYS A 255 -12.01 -9.93 -21.79
N ALA A 256 -12.98 -9.76 -20.88
CA ALA A 256 -14.39 -9.62 -21.22
C ALA A 256 -14.66 -8.40 -22.13
N ILE A 257 -14.00 -7.27 -21.88
CA ILE A 257 -14.10 -6.08 -22.76
C ILE A 257 -13.51 -6.38 -24.15
N VAL A 258 -12.30 -6.94 -24.21
CA VAL A 258 -11.63 -7.24 -25.49
C VAL A 258 -12.44 -8.24 -26.31
N GLU A 259 -12.98 -9.28 -25.68
CA GLU A 259 -13.84 -10.27 -26.32
C GLU A 259 -15.16 -9.66 -26.80
N CYS A 260 -15.80 -8.81 -25.99
CA CYS A 260 -17.02 -8.09 -26.40
C CYS A 260 -16.79 -7.19 -27.62
N ILE A 261 -15.60 -6.57 -27.73
CA ILE A 261 -15.20 -5.78 -28.90
C ILE A 261 -15.01 -6.69 -30.12
N GLN A 262 -14.26 -7.79 -29.97
CA GLN A 262 -13.96 -8.73 -31.06
C GLN A 262 -15.22 -9.40 -31.62
N GLN A 263 -16.12 -9.82 -30.74
CA GLN A 263 -17.39 -10.45 -31.11
C GLN A 263 -18.47 -9.42 -31.49
N ASN A 264 -18.18 -8.12 -31.34
CA ASN A 264 -19.11 -7.02 -31.59
C ASN A 264 -20.45 -7.19 -30.81
N CYS A 265 -20.36 -7.58 -29.54
CA CYS A 265 -21.51 -7.97 -28.69
C CYS A 265 -22.29 -6.80 -28.06
N GLY A 266 -22.07 -5.57 -28.53
CA GLY A 266 -22.71 -4.36 -28.02
C GLY A 266 -21.85 -3.64 -26.97
N ASN A 267 -22.52 -2.98 -26.02
CA ASN A 267 -21.91 -2.25 -24.92
C ASN A 267 -21.73 -3.16 -23.69
N GLY A 268 -20.98 -2.70 -22.70
CA GLY A 268 -20.92 -3.39 -21.42
C GLY A 268 -20.44 -2.52 -20.26
N TYR A 269 -20.55 -3.01 -19.04
CA TYR A 269 -19.98 -2.37 -17.86
C TYR A 269 -19.30 -3.36 -16.93
N ILE A 270 -18.33 -2.86 -16.17
CA ILE A 270 -17.55 -3.56 -15.16
C ILE A 270 -17.94 -3.01 -13.80
N TRP A 271 -18.51 -3.86 -12.95
CA TRP A 271 -18.84 -3.51 -11.57
C TRP A 271 -17.71 -3.92 -10.63
N HIS A 272 -16.78 -3.01 -10.39
CA HIS A 272 -15.61 -3.23 -9.53
C HIS A 272 -15.63 -2.23 -8.38
N THR A 273 -15.67 -2.69 -7.13
CA THR A 273 -15.84 -1.81 -5.97
C THR A 273 -14.79 -0.68 -5.89
N THR A 274 -15.12 0.41 -5.19
CA THR A 274 -14.23 1.56 -5.00
C THR A 274 -12.93 1.15 -4.30
N GLY A 275 -11.77 1.38 -4.94
CA GLY A 275 -10.45 0.97 -4.43
C GLY A 275 -9.92 -0.37 -4.93
N SER A 276 -10.69 -1.09 -5.74
CA SER A 276 -10.25 -2.34 -6.37
C SER A 276 -9.24 -2.12 -7.52
N GLY A 277 -8.89 -0.88 -7.87
CA GLY A 277 -8.00 -0.56 -8.99
C GLY A 277 -8.70 -0.44 -10.34
N LYS A 278 -9.92 0.12 -10.38
CA LYS A 278 -10.67 0.38 -11.62
C LYS A 278 -9.88 1.17 -12.65
N THR A 279 -9.30 2.32 -12.25
CA THR A 279 -8.53 3.20 -13.13
C THR A 279 -7.35 2.49 -13.79
N LEU A 280 -6.63 1.66 -13.05
CA LEU A 280 -5.55 0.82 -13.61
C LEU A 280 -6.10 -0.17 -14.64
N THR A 281 -7.22 -0.81 -14.32
CA THR A 281 -7.86 -1.84 -15.16
C THR A 281 -8.40 -1.25 -16.46
N SER A 282 -9.11 -0.13 -16.37
CA SER A 282 -9.74 0.57 -17.49
C SER A 282 -8.69 1.21 -18.42
N PHE A 283 -7.64 1.78 -17.85
CA PHE A 283 -6.48 2.25 -18.61
C PHE A 283 -5.78 1.10 -19.33
N LYS A 284 -5.52 -0.02 -18.62
CA LYS A 284 -4.85 -1.17 -19.22
C LYS A 284 -5.67 -1.77 -20.36
N ALA A 285 -6.99 -1.90 -20.19
CA ALA A 285 -7.91 -2.28 -21.28
C ALA A 285 -7.72 -1.36 -22.50
N SER A 286 -7.70 -0.04 -22.29
CA SER A 286 -7.53 0.95 -23.36
C SER A 286 -6.19 0.79 -24.10
N THR A 287 -5.09 0.60 -23.38
CA THR A 287 -3.76 0.42 -24.00
C THR A 287 -3.66 -0.86 -24.83
N LEU A 288 -4.30 -1.95 -24.39
CA LEU A 288 -4.32 -3.22 -25.14
C LEU A 288 -5.09 -3.11 -26.46
N LEU A 289 -6.00 -2.14 -26.57
CA LEU A 289 -6.75 -1.87 -27.81
C LEU A 289 -5.93 -1.08 -28.85
N LYS A 290 -4.74 -0.59 -28.50
CA LYS A 290 -3.85 0.12 -29.44
C LYS A 290 -3.42 -0.78 -30.61
N ASP A 291 -3.19 -2.07 -30.35
CA ASP A 291 -2.85 -3.04 -31.38
C ASP A 291 -4.08 -3.66 -32.09
N ASN A 292 -5.30 -3.34 -31.66
CA ASN A 292 -6.51 -3.93 -32.23
C ASN A 292 -6.87 -3.26 -33.57
N SER A 293 -6.76 -3.99 -34.68
CA SER A 293 -7.06 -3.48 -36.04
C SER A 293 -8.54 -3.33 -36.34
N GLU A 294 -9.43 -3.86 -35.51
CA GLU A 294 -10.88 -3.81 -35.73
C GLU A 294 -11.53 -2.48 -35.31
N ILE A 295 -10.78 -1.65 -34.58
CA ILE A 295 -11.23 -0.34 -34.12
C ILE A 295 -10.38 0.76 -34.74
N GLU A 296 -11.02 1.88 -35.02
CA GLU A 296 -10.36 3.08 -35.54
C GLU A 296 -9.66 3.84 -34.42
N LYS A 297 -10.37 4.09 -33.32
CA LYS A 297 -9.86 4.78 -32.12
C LYS A 297 -10.46 4.20 -30.84
N CYS A 298 -9.69 4.28 -29.76
CA CYS A 298 -10.17 4.07 -28.39
C CYS A 298 -10.05 5.37 -27.60
N LEU A 299 -11.18 5.90 -27.12
CA LEU A 299 -11.21 7.05 -26.23
C LEU A 299 -11.37 6.57 -24.80
N PHE A 300 -10.35 6.82 -24.00
CA PHE A 300 -10.44 6.65 -22.56
C PHE A 300 -10.97 7.95 -21.97
N VAL A 301 -12.21 7.90 -21.48
CA VAL A 301 -12.97 9.04 -21.01
C VAL A 301 -12.99 9.03 -19.50
N VAL A 302 -12.43 10.07 -18.91
CA VAL A 302 -12.42 10.27 -17.45
C VAL A 302 -13.25 11.48 -17.07
N ASP A 303 -13.78 11.46 -15.86
CA ASP A 303 -14.33 12.66 -15.26
C ASP A 303 -13.22 13.69 -15.02
N ARG A 304 -13.52 14.99 -15.15
CA ARG A 304 -12.50 16.06 -15.01
C ARG A 304 -11.94 16.13 -13.58
N LYS A 305 -12.73 15.75 -12.57
CA LYS A 305 -12.28 15.63 -11.17
C LYS A 305 -11.31 14.49 -10.92
N ASP A 306 -11.57 13.35 -11.56
CA ASP A 306 -10.64 12.21 -11.58
C ASP A 306 -9.53 12.43 -12.64
N LEU A 307 -9.45 13.60 -13.29
CA LEU A 307 -8.31 14.04 -14.13
C LEU A 307 -7.60 15.23 -13.47
N ASP A 308 -7.48 15.15 -12.15
CA ASP A 308 -6.60 16.00 -11.35
C ASP A 308 -5.12 15.74 -11.72
N ARG A 309 -4.21 16.56 -11.18
CA ARG A 309 -2.77 16.39 -11.41
C ARG A 309 -2.32 14.97 -11.04
N GLN A 310 -2.87 14.40 -9.97
CA GLN A 310 -2.56 13.03 -9.55
C GLN A 310 -2.90 12.02 -10.63
N THR A 311 -4.09 12.08 -11.22
CA THR A 311 -4.50 11.10 -12.22
C THR A 311 -3.82 11.33 -13.57
N ARG A 312 -3.49 12.58 -13.91
CA ARG A 312 -2.58 12.87 -15.04
C ARG A 312 -1.18 12.34 -14.82
N GLU A 313 -0.64 12.55 -13.62
CA GLU A 313 0.62 11.96 -13.19
C GLU A 313 0.51 10.45 -13.35
N GLU A 314 -0.46 9.77 -12.71
CA GLU A 314 -0.73 8.33 -12.84
C GLU A 314 -0.76 7.88 -14.30
N PHE A 315 -1.51 8.54 -15.18
CA PHE A 315 -1.56 8.16 -16.58
C PHE A 315 -0.23 8.39 -17.32
N ASN A 316 0.45 9.51 -17.04
CA ASN A 316 1.79 9.75 -17.54
C ASN A 316 2.82 8.76 -16.94
N LYS A 317 2.59 8.17 -15.76
CA LYS A 317 3.42 7.08 -15.20
C LYS A 317 3.36 5.83 -16.06
N PHE A 318 2.24 5.61 -16.76
CA PHE A 318 2.04 4.44 -17.62
C PHE A 318 2.43 4.71 -19.08
N GLN A 319 2.22 5.93 -19.59
CA GLN A 319 2.73 6.35 -20.89
C GLN A 319 2.92 7.88 -20.88
N GLU A 320 4.17 8.33 -20.97
CA GLU A 320 4.50 9.75 -20.99
C GLU A 320 3.80 10.48 -22.15
N GLY A 321 3.15 11.61 -21.85
CA GLY A 321 2.44 12.43 -22.82
C GLY A 321 1.10 11.86 -23.30
N CYS A 322 0.58 10.78 -22.68
CA CYS A 322 -0.73 10.23 -23.08
C CYS A 322 -1.90 11.13 -22.66
N VAL A 323 -1.72 11.94 -21.60
CA VAL A 323 -2.71 12.89 -21.09
C VAL A 323 -2.23 14.33 -21.24
N GLU A 324 -3.03 15.14 -21.93
CA GLU A 324 -2.74 16.56 -22.14
C GLU A 324 -3.17 17.44 -20.97
N GLU A 325 -2.39 18.48 -20.69
CA GLU A 325 -2.79 19.58 -19.83
C GLU A 325 -3.99 20.34 -20.42
N ASN A 326 -4.99 20.64 -19.59
CA ASN A 326 -6.22 21.34 -20.01
C ASN A 326 -5.89 22.68 -20.66
N THR A 327 -6.27 22.89 -21.93
CA THR A 327 -7.32 23.89 -22.28
C THR A 327 -7.84 23.78 -23.72
N ASN A 328 -7.34 22.86 -24.56
CA ASN A 328 -7.55 22.96 -26.01
C ASN A 328 -8.36 21.82 -26.66
N THR A 329 -9.67 22.02 -26.87
CA THR A 329 -10.53 21.11 -27.67
C THR A 329 -10.00 20.88 -29.09
N ALA A 330 -9.24 21.83 -29.67
CA ALA A 330 -8.63 21.65 -30.99
C ALA A 330 -7.58 20.53 -31.00
N ALA A 331 -6.83 20.36 -29.91
CA ALA A 331 -5.81 19.32 -29.80
C ALA A 331 -6.45 17.93 -29.81
N LEU A 332 -7.54 17.74 -29.06
CA LEU A 332 -8.35 16.52 -29.10
C LEU A 332 -8.81 16.20 -30.53
N VAL A 333 -9.37 17.18 -31.24
CA VAL A 333 -9.85 16.98 -32.62
C VAL A 333 -8.70 16.62 -33.56
N ARG A 334 -7.55 17.30 -33.43
CA ARG A 334 -6.34 16.99 -34.22
C ARG A 334 -5.86 15.55 -33.98
N ARG A 335 -5.85 15.08 -32.72
CA ARG A 335 -5.44 13.70 -32.38
C ARG A 335 -6.45 12.66 -32.87
N LEU A 336 -7.74 12.96 -32.80
CA LEU A 336 -8.79 12.10 -33.35
C LEU A 336 -8.60 11.87 -34.86
N LEU A 337 -8.18 12.90 -35.58
CA LEU A 337 -7.90 12.84 -37.03
C LEU A 337 -6.49 12.35 -37.38
N SER A 338 -5.60 12.21 -36.40
CA SER A 338 -4.21 11.78 -36.61
C SER A 338 -4.16 10.27 -36.89
N GLU A 339 -3.38 9.85 -37.87
CA GLU A 339 -3.11 8.42 -38.14
C GLU A 339 -1.92 7.88 -37.33
N ASN A 340 -1.27 8.73 -36.51
CA ASN A 340 -0.15 8.30 -35.68
C ASN A 340 -0.59 7.20 -34.71
N TYR A 341 0.21 6.13 -34.63
CA TYR A 341 0.03 5.06 -33.66
C TYR A 341 -0.11 5.57 -32.22
N ALA A 342 0.62 6.64 -31.86
CA ALA A 342 0.52 7.30 -30.56
C ALA A 342 -0.89 7.86 -30.25
N ASP A 343 -1.66 8.20 -31.27
CA ASP A 343 -3.00 8.80 -31.18
C ASP A 343 -4.14 7.80 -31.40
N LYS A 344 -3.85 6.49 -31.41
CA LYS A 344 -4.90 5.46 -31.49
C LYS A 344 -5.69 5.31 -30.20
N VAL A 345 -5.04 5.53 -29.06
CA VAL A 345 -5.67 5.61 -27.74
C VAL A 345 -5.55 7.05 -27.26
N ILE A 346 -6.67 7.69 -26.93
CA ILE A 346 -6.72 9.09 -26.53
C ILE A 346 -7.39 9.20 -25.18
N VAL A 347 -6.69 9.81 -24.22
CA VAL A 347 -7.27 10.16 -22.92
C VAL A 347 -7.90 11.54 -23.02
N THR A 348 -9.16 11.66 -22.64
CA THR A 348 -9.89 12.93 -22.70
C THR A 348 -10.96 13.01 -21.63
N THR A 349 -11.53 14.21 -21.43
CA THR A 349 -12.73 14.38 -20.62
C THR A 349 -13.97 14.36 -21.50
N ILE A 350 -15.09 13.94 -20.93
CA ILE A 350 -16.36 13.89 -21.65
C ILE A 350 -16.83 15.28 -22.11
N GLN A 351 -16.54 16.32 -21.33
CA GLN A 351 -16.90 17.70 -21.65
C GLN A 351 -16.15 18.22 -22.88
N LYS A 352 -14.85 17.88 -23.03
CA LYS A 352 -14.06 18.29 -24.21
C LYS A 352 -14.66 17.71 -25.49
N LEU A 353 -15.04 16.43 -25.45
CA LEU A 353 -15.66 15.77 -26.59
C LEU A 353 -17.06 16.34 -26.86
N GLY A 354 -17.87 16.56 -25.83
CA GLY A 354 -19.18 17.21 -25.94
C GLY A 354 -19.10 18.59 -26.61
N LEU A 355 -18.17 19.45 -26.18
CA LEU A 355 -17.92 20.77 -26.78
C LEU A 355 -17.46 20.70 -28.24
N ALA A 356 -16.74 19.65 -28.63
CA ALA A 356 -16.33 19.43 -30.02
C ALA A 356 -17.53 19.08 -30.91
N LEU A 357 -18.46 18.28 -30.38
CA LEU A 357 -19.64 17.78 -31.09
C LEU A 357 -20.86 18.73 -31.04
N ASP A 358 -20.85 19.71 -30.13
CA ASP A 358 -21.89 20.75 -30.04
C ASP A 358 -21.65 21.90 -31.03
N GLU A 359 -22.49 22.01 -32.06
CA GLU A 359 -22.50 23.10 -33.05
C GLU A 359 -22.66 24.49 -32.41
N ASN A 360 -23.31 24.55 -31.25
CA ASN A 360 -23.56 25.80 -30.53
C ASN A 360 -22.44 26.21 -29.59
N SER A 361 -21.38 25.40 -29.45
CA SER A 361 -20.25 25.71 -28.61
C SER A 361 -19.56 27.01 -29.08
N LYS A 362 -18.99 27.78 -28.14
CA LYS A 362 -18.35 29.08 -28.44
C LYS A 362 -17.34 28.96 -29.58
N ARG A 363 -16.56 27.87 -29.59
CA ARG A 363 -15.51 27.63 -30.58
C ARG A 363 -16.08 27.26 -31.95
N ASN A 364 -17.10 26.41 -32.03
CA ASN A 364 -17.76 26.08 -33.30
C ASN A 364 -18.47 27.31 -33.90
N LYS A 365 -19.15 28.13 -33.08
CA LYS A 365 -19.72 29.42 -33.52
C LYS A 365 -18.65 30.39 -34.04
N GLN A 366 -17.50 30.48 -33.35
CA GLN A 366 -16.38 31.31 -33.79
C GLN A 366 -15.78 30.83 -35.12
N ARG A 367 -15.55 29.52 -35.28
CA ARG A 367 -15.03 28.94 -36.53
C ARG A 367 -15.98 29.19 -37.70
N LYS A 368 -17.29 28.99 -37.47
CA LYS A 368 -18.33 29.27 -38.47
C LYS A 368 -18.35 30.74 -38.89
N ARG A 369 -18.24 31.68 -37.93
CA ARG A 369 -18.09 33.12 -38.23
C ARG A 369 -16.83 33.45 -39.01
N ASN A 370 -15.76 32.70 -38.81
CA ASN A 370 -14.49 32.84 -39.52
C ASN A 370 -14.43 32.03 -40.83
N TYR A 371 -15.56 31.50 -41.33
CA TYR A 371 -15.64 30.65 -42.53
C TYR A 371 -14.73 29.41 -42.48
N GLN A 372 -14.51 28.86 -41.28
CA GLN A 372 -13.79 27.62 -41.03
C GLN A 372 -14.76 26.50 -40.69
N LEU A 373 -14.40 25.26 -41.06
CA LEU A 373 -15.12 24.07 -40.63
C LEU A 373 -15.23 24.01 -39.10
N THR A 374 -16.40 23.63 -38.59
CA THR A 374 -16.59 23.32 -37.18
C THR A 374 -15.82 22.06 -36.81
N TYR A 375 -15.59 21.82 -35.51
CA TYR A 375 -14.98 20.58 -35.07
C TYR A 375 -15.83 19.36 -35.40
N LYS A 376 -17.16 19.48 -35.30
CA LYS A 376 -18.10 18.42 -35.67
C LYS A 376 -17.99 18.08 -37.16
N GLU A 377 -17.91 19.09 -38.03
CA GLU A 377 -17.70 18.91 -39.47
C GLU A 377 -16.34 18.25 -39.77
N GLN A 378 -15.27 18.67 -39.07
CA GLN A 378 -13.95 18.05 -39.17
C GLN A 378 -13.95 16.57 -38.79
N LEU A 379 -14.71 16.19 -37.77
CA LEU A 379 -14.80 14.80 -37.28
C LEU A 379 -15.73 13.92 -38.12
N ALA A 380 -16.47 14.47 -39.08
CA ALA A 380 -17.42 13.73 -39.90
C ALA A 380 -16.85 12.45 -40.56
N PRO A 381 -15.57 12.39 -41.01
CA PRO A 381 -14.99 11.16 -41.55
C PRO A 381 -14.93 9.98 -40.55
N LEU A 382 -14.98 10.26 -39.26
CA LEU A 382 -14.94 9.24 -38.20
C LEU A 382 -16.34 8.74 -37.80
N ARG A 383 -17.41 9.35 -38.30
CA ARG A 383 -18.81 9.10 -37.89
C ARG A 383 -19.19 7.61 -37.95
N ASP A 384 -18.88 6.97 -39.07
CA ASP A 384 -19.26 5.58 -39.36
C ASP A 384 -18.16 4.56 -39.07
N LYS A 385 -17.11 4.98 -38.37
CA LYS A 385 -15.98 4.14 -37.94
C LYS A 385 -16.31 3.47 -36.60
N ARG A 386 -15.66 2.32 -36.33
CA ARG A 386 -15.76 1.63 -35.03
C ARG A 386 -14.89 2.37 -34.02
N ILE A 387 -15.52 3.11 -33.11
CA ILE A 387 -14.86 3.86 -32.04
C ILE A 387 -15.23 3.20 -30.72
N VAL A 388 -14.23 2.92 -29.88
CA VAL A 388 -14.45 2.39 -28.53
C VAL A 388 -14.35 3.52 -27.53
N PHE A 389 -15.28 3.59 -26.59
CA PHE A 389 -15.22 4.49 -25.44
C PHE A 389 -15.13 3.68 -24.16
N ILE A 390 -14.15 3.99 -23.32
CA ILE A 390 -14.01 3.40 -21.99
C ILE A 390 -14.15 4.52 -20.96
N PHE A 391 -15.21 4.47 -20.15
CA PHE A 391 -15.52 5.47 -19.13
C PHE A 391 -15.04 4.97 -17.76
N ASP A 392 -14.21 5.74 -17.08
CA ASP A 392 -13.91 5.51 -15.66
C ASP A 392 -14.92 6.23 -14.76
N GLU A 393 -15.30 5.59 -13.65
CA GLU A 393 -16.34 6.02 -12.71
C GLU A 393 -17.66 6.45 -13.40
N CYS A 394 -18.23 5.53 -14.19
CA CYS A 394 -19.33 5.75 -15.11
C CYS A 394 -20.72 5.94 -14.46
N HIS A 395 -20.86 6.84 -13.48
CA HIS A 395 -22.17 7.34 -12.98
C HIS A 395 -22.19 8.82 -12.57
N ARG A 396 -21.05 9.50 -12.67
CA ARG A 396 -20.97 10.94 -12.39
C ARG A 396 -21.68 11.74 -13.49
N SER A 397 -21.69 13.07 -13.39
CA SER A 397 -22.22 14.07 -14.33
C SER A 397 -21.93 13.86 -15.84
N GLN A 398 -21.20 12.81 -16.20
CA GLN A 398 -20.91 12.29 -17.54
C GLN A 398 -22.17 11.91 -18.36
N PHE A 399 -23.26 11.50 -17.71
CA PHE A 399 -24.47 11.09 -18.43
C PHE A 399 -25.41 12.28 -18.57
N GLY A 400 -25.82 12.61 -19.79
CA GLY A 400 -26.55 13.84 -20.13
C GLY A 400 -26.40 14.18 -21.61
N GLU A 401 -26.56 15.45 -21.97
CA GLU A 401 -26.45 15.93 -23.37
C GLU A 401 -25.15 15.50 -24.06
N ASN A 402 -24.02 15.49 -23.35
CA ASN A 402 -22.74 15.07 -23.93
C ASN A 402 -22.74 13.59 -24.34
N HIS A 403 -23.27 12.69 -23.49
CA HIS A 403 -23.38 11.26 -23.82
C HIS A 403 -24.32 11.04 -25.01
N LYS A 404 -25.45 11.76 -25.03
CA LYS A 404 -26.40 11.73 -26.14
C LYS A 404 -25.76 12.19 -27.45
N ALA A 405 -25.04 13.31 -27.42
CA ALA A 405 -24.29 13.84 -28.57
C ALA A 405 -23.24 12.84 -29.09
N ILE A 406 -22.54 12.12 -28.21
CA ILE A 406 -21.58 11.09 -28.60
C ILE A 406 -22.27 9.92 -29.30
N LYS A 407 -23.35 9.37 -28.72
CA LYS A 407 -24.12 8.27 -29.33
C LYS A 407 -24.74 8.66 -30.68
N GLU A 408 -25.27 9.87 -30.80
CA GLU A 408 -25.85 10.39 -32.05
C GLU A 408 -24.79 10.61 -33.13
N PHE A 409 -23.60 11.06 -32.75
CA PHE A 409 -22.52 11.29 -33.69
C PHE A 409 -21.80 9.99 -34.11
N PHE A 410 -21.55 9.05 -33.19
CA PHE A 410 -20.88 7.79 -33.48
C PHE A 410 -21.83 6.58 -33.33
N PRO A 411 -22.70 6.30 -34.33
CA PRO A 411 -23.70 5.24 -34.22
C PRO A 411 -23.11 3.81 -34.13
N LYS A 412 -21.85 3.60 -34.57
CA LYS A 412 -21.14 2.32 -34.45
C LYS A 412 -20.18 2.26 -33.26
N ALA A 413 -20.30 3.19 -32.32
CA ALA A 413 -19.46 3.18 -31.13
C ALA A 413 -19.85 2.05 -30.17
N GLN A 414 -18.85 1.46 -29.52
CA GLN A 414 -19.05 0.58 -28.37
C GLN A 414 -18.62 1.30 -27.10
N LEU A 415 -19.45 1.23 -26.07
CA LEU A 415 -19.29 1.96 -24.81
C LEU A 415 -19.06 0.96 -23.68
N PHE A 416 -17.99 1.16 -22.93
CA PHE A 416 -17.64 0.37 -21.75
C PHE A 416 -17.54 1.25 -20.51
N GLY A 417 -18.28 0.94 -19.46
CA GLY A 417 -18.27 1.71 -18.21
C GLY A 417 -17.62 0.96 -17.06
N PHE A 418 -16.78 1.62 -16.26
CA PHE A 418 -16.26 1.10 -15.00
C PHE A 418 -16.91 1.80 -13.82
N THR A 419 -17.44 1.04 -12.85
CA THR A 419 -18.16 1.60 -11.71
C THR A 419 -17.98 0.79 -10.43
N GLY A 420 -17.84 1.47 -9.29
CA GLY A 420 -17.97 0.84 -7.98
C GLY A 420 -19.39 0.81 -7.42
N THR A 421 -20.27 1.66 -7.95
CA THR A 421 -21.62 1.86 -7.44
C THR A 421 -22.60 1.98 -8.60
N PRO A 422 -23.00 0.84 -9.21
CA PRO A 422 -23.99 0.84 -10.27
C PRO A 422 -25.27 1.58 -9.85
N ILE A 423 -25.84 2.32 -10.78
CA ILE A 423 -27.21 2.82 -10.71
C ILE A 423 -28.16 1.69 -11.12
N PHE A 424 -29.11 1.43 -10.24
CA PHE A 424 -30.22 0.52 -10.36
C PHE A 424 -31.53 1.30 -10.26
N GLU A 425 -32.68 0.67 -10.51
CA GLU A 425 -33.98 1.35 -10.41
C GLU A 425 -34.22 1.97 -9.02
N GLU A 426 -33.82 1.28 -7.94
CA GLU A 426 -34.11 1.71 -6.56
C GLU A 426 -33.26 2.91 -6.10
N ASN A 427 -32.13 3.16 -6.75
CA ASN A 427 -31.21 4.26 -6.43
C ASN A 427 -31.07 5.28 -7.58
N ALA A 428 -31.87 5.15 -8.64
CA ALA A 428 -31.90 6.08 -9.76
C ALA A 428 -32.61 7.39 -9.37
N SER A 429 -31.94 8.51 -9.62
CA SER A 429 -32.51 9.85 -9.41
C SER A 429 -33.07 10.48 -10.69
N ARG A 430 -32.77 9.91 -11.86
CA ARG A 430 -33.16 10.45 -13.17
C ARG A 430 -34.17 9.55 -13.85
N VAL A 431 -35.22 10.18 -14.35
CA VAL A 431 -36.29 9.55 -15.11
C VAL A 431 -36.18 10.01 -16.56
N LYS A 432 -36.15 9.04 -17.48
CA LYS A 432 -36.26 9.25 -18.92
C LYS A 432 -37.74 9.20 -19.29
N VAL A 433 -38.21 10.15 -20.08
CA VAL A 433 -39.58 10.13 -20.63
C VAL A 433 -39.47 10.03 -22.15
N GLU A 434 -39.86 8.89 -22.71
CA GLU A 434 -39.98 8.66 -24.15
C GLU A 434 -41.39 8.11 -24.43
N ASP A 435 -42.06 8.62 -25.47
CA ASP A 435 -43.38 8.15 -25.93
C ASP A 435 -44.44 8.01 -24.81
N GLN A 436 -44.49 8.98 -23.88
CA GLN A 436 -45.38 9.03 -22.71
C GLN A 436 -45.14 7.95 -21.63
N GLN A 437 -44.05 7.18 -21.71
CA GLN A 437 -43.61 6.26 -20.67
C GLN A 437 -42.38 6.79 -19.94
N ALA A 438 -42.42 6.71 -18.60
CA ALA A 438 -41.33 7.13 -17.72
C ALA A 438 -40.54 5.89 -17.25
N SER A 439 -39.23 5.83 -17.52
CA SER A 439 -38.33 4.79 -17.02
C SER A 439 -37.13 5.39 -16.27
N TYR A 440 -36.55 4.65 -15.34
CA TYR A 440 -35.37 5.10 -14.60
C TYR A 440 -34.10 4.87 -15.40
N GLN A 441 -33.24 5.89 -15.51
CA GLN A 441 -31.96 5.74 -16.21
C GLN A 441 -30.98 4.91 -15.36
N THR A 442 -30.88 3.61 -15.64
CA THR A 442 -29.98 2.69 -14.93
C THR A 442 -28.64 2.47 -15.64
N THR A 443 -27.68 1.86 -14.95
CA THR A 443 -26.39 1.44 -15.55
C THR A 443 -26.61 0.46 -16.70
N ASP A 444 -27.54 -0.47 -16.49
CA ASP A 444 -27.83 -1.52 -17.44
C ASP A 444 -28.50 -0.94 -18.69
N GLU A 445 -29.41 0.03 -18.56
CA GLU A 445 -29.96 0.73 -19.72
C GLU A 445 -28.88 1.48 -20.54
N LEU A 446 -27.86 2.02 -19.85
CA LEU A 446 -26.81 2.81 -20.49
C LEU A 446 -25.77 1.95 -21.23
N PHE A 447 -25.36 0.86 -20.59
CA PHE A 447 -24.23 0.01 -20.99
C PHE A 447 -24.64 -1.42 -21.36
N GLN A 448 -25.91 -1.77 -21.26
CA GLN A 448 -26.56 -3.01 -21.73
C GLN A 448 -26.22 -4.31 -20.99
N LYS A 449 -24.96 -4.52 -20.60
CA LYS A 449 -24.51 -5.82 -20.07
C LYS A 449 -23.47 -5.65 -18.98
N GLN A 450 -23.67 -6.32 -17.85
CA GLN A 450 -22.60 -6.52 -16.87
C GLN A 450 -21.60 -7.56 -17.39
N LEU A 451 -20.39 -7.15 -17.73
CA LEU A 451 -19.37 -8.07 -18.26
C LEU A 451 -18.60 -8.79 -17.15
N HIS A 452 -18.38 -8.13 -16.01
CA HIS A 452 -17.71 -8.72 -14.86
C HIS A 452 -18.05 -7.95 -13.58
N ALA A 453 -18.13 -8.64 -12.44
CA ALA A 453 -18.32 -8.04 -11.13
C ALA A 453 -17.25 -8.46 -10.11
N TYR A 454 -16.80 -7.50 -9.31
CA TYR A 454 -15.95 -7.67 -8.15
C TYR A 454 -16.45 -6.69 -7.07
N THR A 455 -17.35 -7.17 -6.22
CA THR A 455 -18.05 -6.32 -5.25
C THR A 455 -17.19 -6.06 -4.03
N ILE A 456 -17.69 -5.20 -3.14
CA ILE A 456 -16.99 -4.90 -1.88
C ILE A 456 -16.95 -6.11 -0.95
N THR A 457 -17.91 -7.03 -1.04
CA THR A 457 -17.90 -8.31 -0.32
C THR A 457 -16.65 -9.11 -0.68
N HIS A 458 -16.41 -9.35 -1.98
CA HIS A 458 -15.20 -10.00 -2.46
C HIS A 458 -13.94 -9.24 -2.01
N ALA A 459 -13.96 -7.91 -2.09
CA ALA A 459 -12.80 -7.11 -1.73
C ALA A 459 -12.44 -7.17 -0.23
N ILE A 460 -13.43 -7.32 0.65
CA ILE A 460 -13.22 -7.48 2.09
C ILE A 460 -12.70 -8.88 2.40
N GLU A 461 -13.31 -9.92 1.82
CA GLU A 461 -12.89 -11.32 2.00
C GLU A 461 -11.45 -11.53 1.49
N ASP A 462 -11.09 -10.86 0.40
CA ASP A 462 -9.75 -10.88 -0.19
C ASP A 462 -8.73 -10.03 0.59
N ALA A 463 -9.13 -9.35 1.68
CA ALA A 463 -8.34 -8.38 2.41
C ALA A 463 -7.74 -7.27 1.51
N ASN A 464 -8.42 -6.94 0.41
CA ASN A 464 -8.05 -5.87 -0.52
C ASN A 464 -8.62 -4.51 -0.10
N VAL A 465 -9.70 -4.50 0.69
CA VAL A 465 -10.25 -3.35 1.41
C VAL A 465 -10.66 -3.78 2.82
N LEU A 466 -10.75 -2.82 3.74
CA LEU A 466 -11.11 -3.08 5.13
C LEU A 466 -12.63 -3.11 5.34
N ARG A 467 -13.03 -3.69 6.48
CA ARG A 467 -14.40 -3.64 7.04
C ARG A 467 -14.69 -2.26 7.63
N PHE A 468 -15.94 -2.03 8.03
CA PHE A 468 -16.38 -0.80 8.70
C PHE A 468 -16.76 -1.06 10.16
N HIS A 469 -16.29 -0.17 11.05
CA HIS A 469 -16.89 0.05 12.36
C HIS A 469 -17.79 1.26 12.27
N ILE A 470 -19.07 1.10 12.64
CA ILE A 470 -20.06 2.17 12.57
C ILE A 470 -20.65 2.41 13.96
N ASP A 471 -20.34 3.57 14.52
CA ASP A 471 -20.91 4.10 15.75
C ASP A 471 -22.08 5.03 15.41
N TYR A 472 -23.30 4.55 15.63
CA TYR A 472 -24.52 5.34 15.53
C TYR A 472 -24.71 6.15 16.82
N PHE A 473 -24.12 7.34 16.86
CA PHE A 473 -24.06 8.16 18.06
C PHE A 473 -25.46 8.50 18.59
N LYS A 474 -25.66 8.30 19.88
CA LYS A 474 -26.89 8.66 20.61
C LYS A 474 -26.53 9.62 21.74
N PRO A 475 -27.08 10.85 21.75
CA PRO A 475 -26.86 11.76 22.86
C PRO A 475 -27.53 11.21 24.14
N GLU A 476 -26.87 11.40 25.27
CA GLU A 476 -27.44 11.07 26.58
C GLU A 476 -28.50 12.12 26.98
N GLY A 477 -29.71 11.68 27.36
CA GLY A 477 -30.77 12.57 27.88
C GLY A 477 -32.20 12.28 27.41
N LYS A 478 -33.17 13.04 27.95
CA LYS A 478 -34.63 12.83 27.76
C LYS A 478 -35.21 13.30 26.40
N LYS A 479 -34.42 13.97 25.56
CA LYS A 479 -34.83 14.42 24.21
C LYS A 479 -33.86 13.85 23.16
N THR A 480 -34.04 12.58 22.84
CA THR A 480 -33.31 11.95 21.73
C THR A 480 -33.93 12.37 20.39
N PRO A 481 -33.13 12.86 19.42
CA PRO A 481 -33.63 13.14 18.08
C PRO A 481 -34.06 11.84 17.40
N LYS A 482 -35.04 11.96 16.49
CA LYS A 482 -35.48 10.80 15.70
C LYS A 482 -34.37 10.38 14.71
N PRO A 483 -34.30 9.11 14.31
CA PRO A 483 -33.40 8.68 13.24
C PRO A 483 -33.53 9.57 11.99
N GLY A 484 -32.40 10.09 11.50
CA GLY A 484 -32.30 11.01 10.36
C GLY A 484 -32.33 12.51 10.69
N GLU A 485 -32.69 12.91 11.91
CA GLU A 485 -32.61 14.30 12.39
C GLU A 485 -31.19 14.65 12.87
N GLY A 486 -30.77 15.90 12.67
CA GLY A 486 -29.46 16.37 13.10
C GLY A 486 -29.41 16.63 14.60
N LEU A 487 -28.21 16.50 15.18
CA LEU A 487 -27.93 16.90 16.56
C LEU A 487 -27.59 18.40 16.64
N ALA A 488 -27.58 18.94 17.87
CA ALA A 488 -27.02 20.26 18.09
C ALA A 488 -25.52 20.25 17.71
N LYS A 489 -25.10 21.19 16.85
CA LYS A 489 -23.73 21.24 16.30
C LYS A 489 -22.64 21.22 17.37
N ARG A 490 -22.87 21.92 18.49
CA ARG A 490 -21.95 21.90 19.65
C ARG A 490 -21.79 20.50 20.24
N ALA A 491 -22.87 19.75 20.42
CA ALA A 491 -22.81 18.38 20.92
C ALA A 491 -22.08 17.44 19.95
N VAL A 492 -22.25 17.64 18.63
CA VAL A 492 -21.49 16.92 17.60
C VAL A 492 -19.99 17.18 17.75
N ILE A 493 -19.57 18.44 17.86
CA ILE A 493 -18.17 18.80 18.03
C ILE A 493 -17.60 18.24 19.33
N GLU A 494 -18.32 18.35 20.45
CA GLU A 494 -17.90 17.80 21.73
C GLU A 494 -17.66 16.29 21.66
N ALA A 495 -18.58 15.55 21.01
CA ALA A 495 -18.41 14.13 20.77
C ALA A 495 -17.21 13.82 19.89
N ILE A 496 -16.99 14.60 18.81
CA ILE A 496 -15.81 14.46 17.95
C ILE A 496 -14.53 14.70 18.77
N LEU A 497 -14.43 15.81 19.50
CA LEU A 497 -13.25 16.14 20.30
C LEU A 497 -12.96 15.10 21.38
N ALA A 498 -14.00 14.51 21.99
CA ALA A 498 -13.83 13.45 22.99
C ALA A 498 -13.36 12.12 22.40
N LYS A 499 -13.80 11.78 21.18
CA LYS A 499 -13.55 10.48 20.55
C LYS A 499 -12.41 10.50 19.51
N HIS A 500 -11.92 11.67 19.09
CA HIS A 500 -11.00 11.81 17.96
C HIS A 500 -9.72 11.02 18.13
N ASP A 501 -9.03 11.18 19.27
CA ASP A 501 -7.75 10.52 19.51
C ASP A 501 -7.90 8.99 19.51
N MET A 502 -9.01 8.43 20.01
CA MET A 502 -9.28 7.00 19.92
C MET A 502 -9.59 6.56 18.48
N ALA A 503 -10.49 7.28 17.80
CA ALA A 503 -10.90 6.98 16.44
C ALA A 503 -9.72 7.02 15.44
N THR A 504 -8.73 7.88 15.65
CA THR A 504 -7.59 8.06 14.74
C THR A 504 -6.30 7.40 15.19
N ALA A 505 -6.37 6.46 16.14
CA ALA A 505 -5.22 5.79 16.74
C ALA A 505 -4.16 6.80 17.21
N GLN A 506 -4.62 7.78 17.99
CA GLN A 506 -3.90 8.87 18.60
C GLN A 506 -3.28 9.81 17.56
N ARG A 507 -4.12 10.27 16.62
CA ARG A 507 -3.74 11.14 15.49
C ARG A 507 -2.67 10.54 14.59
N ARG A 508 -2.55 9.19 14.57
CA ARG A 508 -1.77 8.48 13.56
C ARG A 508 -2.43 8.60 12.20
N PHE A 509 -3.75 8.55 12.21
CA PHE A 509 -4.62 8.74 11.07
C PHE A 509 -5.30 10.10 11.16
N ASN A 510 -5.96 10.51 10.09
CA ASN A 510 -6.82 11.70 10.10
C ASN A 510 -8.25 11.35 9.69
N ALA A 511 -9.11 12.37 9.75
CA ALA A 511 -10.53 12.24 9.54
C ALA A 511 -11.09 13.24 8.52
N ILE A 512 -12.20 12.83 7.87
CA ILE A 512 -13.10 13.74 7.16
C ILE A 512 -14.36 13.94 7.98
N PHE A 513 -14.89 15.17 8.00
CA PHE A 513 -16.19 15.48 8.57
C PHE A 513 -17.16 15.94 7.48
N ALA A 514 -18.09 15.07 7.11
CA ALA A 514 -19.11 15.31 6.10
C ALA A 514 -20.31 16.05 6.71
N THR A 515 -20.58 17.25 6.19
CA THR A 515 -21.65 18.15 6.66
C THR A 515 -22.78 18.24 5.64
N THR A 516 -23.94 18.72 6.09
CA THR A 516 -25.13 18.77 5.23
C THR A 516 -25.01 19.84 4.15
N SER A 517 -24.57 21.06 4.47
CA SER A 517 -24.49 22.18 3.52
C SER A 517 -23.23 23.02 3.71
N ILE A 518 -22.93 23.92 2.76
CA ILE A 518 -21.84 24.90 2.89
C ILE A 518 -22.02 25.76 4.15
N ASN A 519 -23.26 26.16 4.46
CA ASN A 519 -23.55 26.95 5.65
C ASN A 519 -23.23 26.16 6.94
N ASP A 520 -23.53 24.86 6.95
CA ASP A 520 -23.15 23.99 8.06
C ASP A 520 -21.63 23.87 8.19
N ALA A 521 -20.90 23.67 7.09
CA ALA A 521 -19.45 23.58 7.08
C ALA A 521 -18.79 24.85 7.66
N ILE A 522 -19.29 26.03 7.28
CA ILE A 522 -18.83 27.32 7.80
C ILE A 522 -19.08 27.43 9.30
N GLU A 523 -20.30 27.10 9.75
CA GLU A 523 -20.66 27.18 11.17
C GLU A 523 -19.85 26.19 12.01
N TYR A 524 -19.70 24.95 11.55
CA TYR A 524 -18.88 23.95 12.22
C TYR A 524 -17.42 24.42 12.34
N HIS A 525 -16.84 24.97 11.27
CA HIS A 525 -15.47 25.50 11.32
C HIS A 525 -15.30 26.60 12.39
N GLY A 526 -16.25 27.54 12.48
CA GLY A 526 -16.26 28.58 13.51
C GLY A 526 -16.39 28.01 14.92
N LEU A 527 -17.35 27.09 15.14
CA LEU A 527 -17.62 26.48 16.44
C LEU A 527 -16.47 25.59 16.92
N PHE A 528 -15.76 24.89 16.02
CA PHE A 528 -14.53 24.16 16.38
C PHE A 528 -13.50 25.12 16.96
N ALA A 529 -13.26 26.27 16.32
CA ALA A 529 -12.30 27.25 16.80
C ALA A 529 -12.70 27.81 18.18
N GLU A 530 -13.98 28.09 18.41
CA GLU A 530 -14.50 28.56 19.70
C GLU A 530 -14.29 27.52 20.81
N LEU A 531 -14.74 26.28 20.59
CA LEU A 531 -14.69 25.22 21.60
C LEU A 531 -13.26 24.78 21.93
N GLN A 532 -12.37 24.73 20.93
CA GLN A 532 -10.96 24.42 21.18
C GLN A 532 -10.27 25.51 21.99
N ARG A 533 -10.56 26.80 21.73
CA ARG A 533 -10.03 27.91 22.55
C ARG A 533 -10.53 27.82 24.00
N ALA A 534 -11.81 27.51 24.20
CA ALA A 534 -12.37 27.33 25.54
C ALA A 534 -11.70 26.16 26.28
N LYS A 535 -11.45 25.03 25.60
CA LYS A 535 -10.71 23.89 26.15
C LYS A 535 -9.26 24.24 26.49
N GLN A 536 -8.55 24.96 25.63
CA GLN A 536 -7.18 25.44 25.92
C GLN A 536 -7.11 26.38 27.11
N GLN A 537 -8.14 27.21 27.31
CA GLN A 537 -8.21 28.09 28.49
C GLN A 537 -8.49 27.31 29.78
N ALA A 538 -9.26 26.22 29.69
CA ALA A 538 -9.57 25.35 30.83
C ALA A 538 -8.42 24.38 31.17
N ASP A 539 -7.71 23.90 30.16
CA ASP A 539 -6.60 22.96 30.27
C ASP A 539 -5.43 23.40 29.36
N PRO A 540 -4.37 24.01 29.93
CA PRO A 540 -3.18 24.42 29.17
C PRO A 540 -2.44 23.28 28.47
N ASP A 541 -2.63 22.03 28.92
CA ASP A 541 -2.03 20.85 28.29
C ASP A 541 -2.86 20.34 27.09
N TYR A 542 -4.06 20.89 26.85
CA TYR A 542 -4.92 20.51 25.74
C TYR A 542 -4.29 20.86 24.39
N ARG A 543 -4.05 19.82 23.59
CA ARG A 543 -3.51 19.95 22.23
C ARG A 543 -4.65 20.10 21.22
N PRO A 544 -4.81 21.28 20.58
CA PRO A 544 -5.87 21.49 19.61
C PRO A 544 -5.65 20.59 18.39
N LEU A 545 -6.74 20.32 17.68
CA LEU A 545 -6.76 19.66 16.38
C LEU A 545 -6.55 20.68 15.27
N ASN A 546 -5.79 20.28 14.26
CA ASN A 546 -5.59 21.02 13.02
C ASN A 546 -6.80 20.81 12.11
N ILE A 547 -7.75 21.74 12.15
CA ILE A 547 -8.97 21.71 11.34
C ILE A 547 -8.76 22.44 10.01
N ALA A 548 -9.13 21.81 8.89
CA ALA A 548 -9.27 22.44 7.58
C ALA A 548 -10.74 22.38 7.13
N CYS A 549 -11.15 23.25 6.21
CA CYS A 549 -12.52 23.26 5.68
C CYS A 549 -12.52 23.54 4.18
N VAL A 550 -13.21 22.69 3.42
CA VAL A 550 -13.22 22.76 1.96
C VAL A 550 -14.65 22.63 1.42
N PHE A 551 -15.06 23.62 0.64
CA PHE A 551 -16.26 23.62 -0.18
C PHE A 551 -16.04 24.52 -1.40
N SER A 552 -16.82 24.32 -2.47
CA SER A 552 -16.70 25.08 -3.71
C SER A 552 -17.09 26.54 -3.52
N PRO A 553 -16.27 27.50 -4.02
CA PRO A 553 -16.66 28.90 -4.00
C PRO A 553 -17.81 29.18 -4.97
N PRO A 554 -18.51 30.33 -4.83
CA PRO A 554 -19.39 30.85 -5.87
C PRO A 554 -18.64 31.03 -7.20
N ALA A 555 -19.25 30.62 -8.32
CA ALA A 555 -18.56 30.59 -9.61
C ALA A 555 -18.10 31.97 -10.13
N GLU A 556 -18.88 33.04 -9.94
CA GLU A 556 -18.56 34.42 -10.35
C GLU A 556 -17.88 34.60 -11.73
N GLY A 557 -18.16 33.72 -12.69
CA GLY A 557 -17.54 33.73 -14.01
C GLY A 557 -16.16 33.07 -14.11
N ASN A 558 -15.56 32.61 -12.99
CA ASN A 558 -14.40 31.72 -13.00
C ASN A 558 -14.81 30.36 -13.59
N ALA A 559 -14.22 30.00 -14.73
CA ALA A 559 -14.56 28.80 -15.48
C ALA A 559 -14.22 27.50 -14.72
N ASP A 560 -13.18 27.51 -13.89
CA ASP A 560 -12.76 26.35 -13.11
C ASP A 560 -13.68 26.12 -11.92
N VAL A 561 -14.08 27.18 -11.22
CA VAL A 561 -15.06 27.10 -10.12
C VAL A 561 -16.45 26.70 -10.64
N LYS A 562 -16.87 27.28 -11.77
CA LYS A 562 -18.14 26.91 -12.42
C LYS A 562 -18.22 25.42 -12.72
N GLN A 563 -17.11 24.86 -13.21
CA GLN A 563 -17.02 23.42 -13.45
C GLN A 563 -17.16 22.61 -12.16
N ILE A 564 -16.41 22.99 -11.11
CA ILE A 564 -16.48 22.30 -9.81
C ILE A 564 -17.93 22.24 -9.31
N GLN A 565 -18.68 23.33 -9.44
CA GLN A 565 -20.09 23.40 -9.07
C GLN A 565 -21.00 22.52 -9.94
N GLU A 566 -20.77 22.44 -11.25
CA GLU A 566 -21.54 21.53 -12.13
C GLU A 566 -21.45 20.06 -11.67
N ASP A 567 -20.32 19.70 -11.05
CA ASP A 567 -20.04 18.37 -10.56
C ASP A 567 -20.36 18.19 -9.06
N LEU A 568 -20.80 19.23 -8.36
CA LEU A 568 -21.26 19.20 -6.96
C LEU A 568 -22.66 19.82 -6.91
N PRO A 569 -23.72 19.09 -7.35
CA PRO A 569 -25.05 19.67 -7.51
C PRO A 569 -25.58 20.31 -6.23
N GLN A 570 -25.27 19.72 -5.07
CA GLN A 570 -25.67 20.27 -3.79
C GLN A 570 -24.90 21.56 -3.47
N GLU A 571 -23.57 21.56 -3.54
CA GLU A 571 -22.79 22.77 -3.25
C GLU A 571 -23.07 23.91 -4.26
N LYS A 572 -23.43 23.57 -5.50
CA LYS A 572 -23.91 24.54 -6.49
C LYS A 572 -25.21 25.20 -6.03
N GLN A 573 -26.18 24.40 -5.59
CA GLN A 573 -27.45 24.90 -5.05
C GLN A 573 -27.20 25.76 -3.81
N ASP A 574 -26.35 25.30 -2.90
CA ASP A 574 -25.99 26.07 -1.70
C ASP A 574 -25.42 27.44 -2.10
N ASN A 575 -24.53 27.50 -3.09
CA ASN A 575 -23.93 28.75 -3.56
C ASN A 575 -24.91 29.72 -4.27
N GLU A 576 -26.13 29.29 -4.62
CA GLU A 576 -27.18 30.19 -5.11
C GLU A 576 -27.78 31.03 -3.97
N GLU A 577 -27.70 30.54 -2.73
CA GLU A 577 -28.14 31.25 -1.53
C GLU A 577 -26.97 32.00 -0.87
N ASP A 578 -27.08 33.31 -0.65
CA ASP A 578 -26.04 34.15 -0.02
C ASP A 578 -24.59 33.88 -0.50
N PRO A 579 -24.29 34.07 -1.80
CA PRO A 579 -22.96 33.83 -2.35
C PRO A 579 -21.88 34.72 -1.74
N GLU A 580 -22.18 36.00 -1.45
CA GLU A 580 -21.20 36.94 -0.88
C GLU A 580 -20.86 36.60 0.58
N GLY A 581 -21.83 36.13 1.38
CA GLY A 581 -21.59 35.61 2.72
C GLY A 581 -20.67 34.39 2.70
N LYS A 582 -20.95 33.42 1.83
CA LYS A 582 -20.11 32.21 1.64
C LYS A 582 -18.68 32.56 1.20
N LYS A 583 -18.54 33.50 0.28
CA LYS A 583 -17.23 34.00 -0.18
C LYS A 583 -16.45 34.67 0.94
N THR A 584 -17.11 35.49 1.74
CA THR A 584 -16.50 36.17 2.90
C THR A 584 -16.03 35.15 3.93
N ALA A 585 -16.85 34.13 4.22
CA ALA A 585 -16.49 33.04 5.10
C ALA A 585 -15.29 32.24 4.56
N LEU A 586 -15.27 31.90 3.26
CA LEU A 586 -14.16 31.18 2.64
C LEU A 586 -12.86 31.99 2.68
N LYS A 587 -12.89 33.32 2.50
CA LYS A 587 -11.70 34.17 2.67
C LYS A 587 -11.15 34.09 4.10
N ALA A 588 -12.02 34.08 5.10
CA ALA A 588 -11.60 33.94 6.50
C ALA A 588 -10.99 32.55 6.77
N ILE A 589 -11.58 31.48 6.22
CA ILE A 589 -11.05 30.11 6.30
C ILE A 589 -9.66 30.02 5.64
N LEU A 590 -9.50 30.61 4.45
CA LEU A 590 -8.21 30.66 3.76
C LEU A 590 -7.16 31.46 4.53
N ALA A 591 -7.55 32.56 5.16
CA ALA A 591 -6.66 33.35 6.00
C ALA A 591 -6.17 32.58 7.24
N ASP A 592 -7.06 31.85 7.93
CA ASP A 592 -6.69 30.97 9.05
C ASP A 592 -5.74 29.86 8.58
N TYR A 593 -6.06 29.22 7.46
CA TYR A 593 -5.24 28.17 6.87
C TYR A 593 -3.84 28.69 6.48
N ASN A 594 -3.76 29.83 5.79
CA ASN A 594 -2.51 30.47 5.42
C ASN A 594 -1.67 30.86 6.64
N GLY A 595 -2.31 31.41 7.67
CA GLY A 595 -1.66 31.73 8.93
C GLY A 595 -1.08 30.50 9.64
N ARG A 596 -1.79 29.37 9.63
CA ARG A 596 -1.32 28.12 10.25
C ARG A 596 -0.14 27.51 9.51
N TYR A 597 -0.19 27.47 8.19
CA TYR A 597 0.75 26.69 7.39
C TYR A 597 1.80 27.53 6.65
N GLY A 598 1.79 28.85 6.80
CA GLY A 598 2.72 29.75 6.10
C GLY A 598 2.51 29.76 4.58
N SER A 599 1.29 29.49 4.10
CA SER A 599 0.92 29.51 2.68
C SER A 599 0.30 30.84 2.25
N ASN A 600 0.02 31.01 0.96
CA ASN A 600 -0.58 32.24 0.41
C ASN A 600 -1.70 31.95 -0.61
N HIS A 601 -2.62 31.05 -0.25
CA HIS A 601 -3.73 30.65 -1.09
C HIS A 601 -4.81 31.74 -1.20
N SER A 602 -5.49 31.80 -2.34
CA SER A 602 -6.56 32.76 -2.64
C SER A 602 -7.78 32.09 -3.29
N ILE A 603 -8.95 32.75 -3.26
CA ILE A 603 -10.16 32.22 -3.92
C ILE A 603 -9.99 32.12 -5.44
N SER A 604 -9.25 33.05 -6.05
CA SER A 604 -8.95 33.02 -7.48
C SER A 604 -8.19 31.76 -7.88
N GLU A 605 -7.38 31.23 -6.98
CA GLU A 605 -6.54 30.04 -7.16
C GLU A 605 -7.00 28.89 -6.26
N PHE A 606 -8.32 28.77 -6.06
CA PHE A 606 -8.92 27.79 -5.14
C PHE A 606 -8.47 26.34 -5.41
N ASP A 607 -8.16 25.99 -6.65
CA ASP A 607 -7.65 24.66 -6.99
C ASP A 607 -6.30 24.36 -6.31
N LEU A 608 -5.40 25.35 -6.20
CA LEU A 608 -4.12 25.19 -5.49
C LEU A 608 -4.32 24.98 -4.00
N TYR A 609 -5.29 25.68 -3.40
CA TYR A 609 -5.70 25.45 -2.02
C TYR A 609 -6.21 24.02 -1.83
N TYR A 610 -7.12 23.59 -2.69
CA TYR A 610 -7.71 22.26 -2.63
C TYR A 610 -6.65 21.15 -2.77
N GLN A 611 -5.67 21.35 -3.65
CA GLN A 611 -4.52 20.44 -3.82
C GLN A 611 -3.64 20.39 -2.56
N ASP A 612 -3.35 21.53 -1.94
CA ASP A 612 -2.53 21.57 -0.73
C ASP A 612 -3.23 20.88 0.46
N VAL A 613 -4.55 21.04 0.59
CA VAL A 613 -5.35 20.29 1.58
C VAL A 613 -5.24 18.79 1.34
N GLN A 614 -5.45 18.32 0.10
CA GLN A 614 -5.31 16.90 -0.24
C GLN A 614 -3.91 16.34 0.04
N LYS A 615 -2.86 17.12 -0.26
CA LYS A 615 -1.48 16.77 0.04
C LYS A 615 -1.28 16.61 1.54
N ARG A 616 -1.72 17.57 2.35
CA ARG A 616 -1.55 17.54 3.82
C ARG A 616 -2.35 16.43 4.50
N ILE A 617 -3.49 16.03 3.94
CA ILE A 617 -4.20 14.81 4.39
C ILE A 617 -3.32 13.57 4.15
N LYS A 618 -2.59 13.51 3.03
CA LYS A 618 -1.68 12.38 2.71
C LYS A 618 -0.35 12.44 3.44
N ASP A 619 0.13 13.63 3.81
CA ASP A 619 1.38 13.83 4.55
C ASP A 619 1.36 13.16 5.94
N GLN A 620 0.18 12.74 6.42
CA GLN A 620 -0.01 11.84 7.56
C GLN A 620 0.75 10.50 7.43
N GLN A 621 1.18 10.12 6.23
CA GLN A 621 2.02 8.95 6.02
C GLN A 621 3.40 9.06 6.68
N TRP A 622 3.92 10.29 6.81
CA TRP A 622 5.26 10.54 7.32
C TRP A 622 5.26 10.59 8.85
N PRO A 623 6.30 10.08 9.51
CA PRO A 623 6.52 10.29 10.95
C PRO A 623 6.60 11.78 11.30
N ASN A 624 6.41 12.12 12.58
CA ASN A 624 6.51 13.52 13.05
C ASN A 624 7.93 14.08 12.99
N THR A 625 8.94 13.20 13.00
CA THR A 625 10.35 13.55 12.83
C THR A 625 10.65 14.10 11.43
N ASP A 626 10.03 13.51 10.42
CA ASP A 626 10.28 13.84 9.01
C ASP A 626 9.35 14.96 8.53
N HIS A 627 8.10 14.94 9.01
CA HIS A 627 7.10 15.96 8.73
C HIS A 627 6.36 16.32 10.03
N PRO A 628 6.58 17.51 10.62
CA PRO A 628 5.98 17.88 11.90
C PRO A 628 4.46 17.81 11.90
N HIS A 629 3.87 17.44 13.05
CA HIS A 629 2.39 17.40 13.21
C HIS A 629 1.73 18.76 12.93
N THR A 630 2.41 19.86 13.24
CA THR A 630 1.94 21.23 12.94
C THR A 630 1.73 21.51 11.44
N GLN A 631 2.29 20.69 10.55
CA GLN A 631 2.13 20.77 9.10
C GLN A 631 1.08 19.77 8.55
N LYS A 632 0.45 18.98 9.42
CA LYS A 632 -0.55 17.94 9.09
C LYS A 632 -1.96 18.39 9.46
N ILE A 633 -2.96 17.81 8.79
CA ILE A 633 -4.37 18.05 9.05
C ILE A 633 -4.96 16.86 9.82
N ASP A 634 -5.63 17.15 10.94
CA ASP A 634 -6.31 16.14 11.77
C ASP A 634 -7.74 15.90 11.28
N ILE A 635 -8.48 16.97 10.95
CA ILE A 635 -9.86 16.90 10.45
C ILE A 635 -10.04 17.84 9.26
N THR A 636 -10.63 17.32 8.17
CA THR A 636 -11.10 18.14 7.05
C THR A 636 -12.62 18.17 7.01
N ILE A 637 -13.21 19.35 7.23
CA ILE A 637 -14.65 19.59 7.11
C ILE A 637 -14.99 19.73 5.63
N VAL A 638 -16.00 19.00 5.16
CA VAL A 638 -16.44 18.98 3.76
C VAL A 638 -17.96 18.96 3.65
N VAL A 639 -18.47 19.29 2.46
CA VAL A 639 -19.87 19.03 2.08
C VAL A 639 -19.94 17.81 1.18
N ASP A 640 -19.49 17.92 -0.07
CA ASP A 640 -19.41 16.81 -1.03
C ASP A 640 -17.97 16.57 -1.56
N MET A 641 -17.10 17.58 -1.46
CA MET A 641 -15.68 17.42 -1.79
C MET A 641 -15.01 16.31 -0.95
N LEU A 642 -14.04 15.62 -1.54
CA LEU A 642 -13.28 14.49 -0.95
C LEU A 642 -14.09 13.22 -0.60
N LEU A 643 -15.43 13.27 -0.63
CA LEU A 643 -16.28 12.08 -0.43
C LEU A 643 -16.27 11.13 -1.63
N THR A 644 -15.78 11.60 -2.78
CA THR A 644 -15.57 10.85 -4.01
C THR A 644 -14.18 11.15 -4.58
N GLY A 645 -13.59 10.21 -5.30
CA GLY A 645 -12.29 10.38 -5.99
C GLY A 645 -11.05 10.39 -5.08
N PHE A 646 -11.11 10.94 -3.88
CA PHE A 646 -9.93 11.09 -3.00
C PHE A 646 -9.46 9.77 -2.34
N ASP A 647 -8.16 9.47 -2.41
CA ASP A 647 -7.58 8.22 -1.87
C ASP A 647 -6.45 8.52 -0.86
N SER A 648 -6.53 7.95 0.34
CA SER A 648 -5.46 7.98 1.33
C SER A 648 -5.51 6.74 2.23
N LYS A 649 -4.37 6.05 2.38
CA LYS A 649 -4.24 4.93 3.34
C LYS A 649 -4.29 5.41 4.79
N TYR A 650 -3.91 6.66 5.03
CA TYR A 650 -3.80 7.27 6.36
C TYR A 650 -5.06 8.01 6.82
N LEU A 651 -6.12 7.95 6.04
CA LEU A 651 -7.46 8.37 6.43
C LEU A 651 -8.22 7.13 6.92
N ASN A 652 -8.56 7.10 8.21
CA ASN A 652 -9.28 5.97 8.81
C ASN A 652 -10.67 6.34 9.35
N THR A 653 -10.98 7.62 9.52
CA THR A 653 -12.22 8.06 10.20
C THR A 653 -13.07 8.98 9.33
N LEU A 654 -14.39 8.75 9.34
CA LEU A 654 -15.39 9.61 8.73
C LEU A 654 -16.44 9.98 9.78
N TYR A 655 -16.54 11.27 10.10
CA TYR A 655 -17.65 11.83 10.86
C TYR A 655 -18.76 12.23 9.89
N VAL A 656 -20.01 11.87 10.22
CA VAL A 656 -21.16 12.09 9.33
C VAL A 656 -22.27 12.85 10.05
N ASP A 657 -22.46 14.11 9.68
CA ASP A 657 -23.68 14.88 9.93
C ASP A 657 -24.33 15.28 8.59
N LYS A 658 -24.51 14.27 7.74
CA LYS A 658 -25.07 14.40 6.39
C LYS A 658 -25.98 13.21 6.11
N LYS A 659 -27.09 13.45 5.41
CA LYS A 659 -27.97 12.37 4.95
C LYS A 659 -27.33 11.64 3.77
N LEU A 660 -26.75 10.48 4.03
CA LEU A 660 -26.09 9.65 3.01
C LEU A 660 -27.01 8.50 2.61
N LYS A 661 -27.13 8.24 1.31
CA LYS A 661 -27.96 7.15 0.76
C LYS A 661 -27.24 6.44 -0.37
N TYR A 662 -27.48 5.13 -0.50
CA TYR A 662 -27.03 4.30 -1.62
C TYR A 662 -25.56 4.55 -2.02
N HIS A 663 -25.31 4.98 -3.26
CA HIS A 663 -23.98 5.19 -3.81
C HIS A 663 -23.19 6.25 -3.05
N GLY A 664 -23.82 7.36 -2.66
CA GLY A 664 -23.15 8.42 -1.89
C GLY A 664 -22.67 7.94 -0.52
N LEU A 665 -23.44 7.02 0.11
CA LEU A 665 -23.05 6.37 1.37
C LEU A 665 -21.83 5.48 1.17
N ILE A 666 -21.86 4.58 0.18
CA ILE A 666 -20.75 3.65 -0.07
C ILE A 666 -19.47 4.39 -0.47
N GLN A 667 -19.57 5.42 -1.30
CA GLN A 667 -18.42 6.21 -1.74
C GLN A 667 -17.76 6.94 -0.56
N ALA A 668 -18.56 7.59 0.28
CA ALA A 668 -18.09 8.28 1.47
C ALA A 668 -17.44 7.31 2.47
N PHE A 669 -18.11 6.19 2.78
CA PHE A 669 -17.55 5.19 3.72
C PHE A 669 -16.26 4.59 3.15
N SER A 670 -16.20 4.31 1.85
CA SER A 670 -15.01 3.78 1.18
C SER A 670 -13.82 4.75 1.11
N ARG A 671 -13.87 5.92 1.76
CA ARG A 671 -12.69 6.76 2.02
C ARG A 671 -11.85 6.20 3.16
N THR A 672 -12.45 5.50 4.12
CA THR A 672 -11.76 5.00 5.32
C THR A 672 -11.20 3.59 5.19
N ASN A 673 -11.71 2.78 4.24
CA ASN A 673 -11.44 1.34 4.14
C ASN A 673 -10.17 0.94 3.37
N ARG A 674 -9.22 1.85 3.17
CA ARG A 674 -7.94 1.52 2.52
C ARG A 674 -7.03 0.74 3.45
N VAL A 675 -6.53 -0.40 2.96
CA VAL A 675 -5.59 -1.26 3.68
C VAL A 675 -4.23 -0.56 3.81
N LEU A 676 -3.70 -0.59 5.02
CA LEU A 676 -2.34 -0.13 5.32
C LEU A 676 -1.49 -1.30 5.85
N ASN A 677 -1.81 -1.78 7.06
CA ASN A 677 -1.22 -2.92 7.75
C ASN A 677 -2.08 -3.25 8.99
N SER A 678 -1.61 -4.15 9.86
CA SER A 678 -2.33 -4.60 11.06
C SER A 678 -2.69 -3.48 12.06
N THR A 679 -2.03 -2.31 12.01
CA THR A 679 -2.39 -1.16 12.87
C THR A 679 -3.71 -0.48 12.48
N LYS A 680 -4.20 -0.70 11.25
CA LYS A 680 -5.47 -0.17 10.75
C LYS A 680 -6.44 -1.33 10.48
N PRO A 681 -7.18 -1.79 11.51
CA PRO A 681 -8.00 -2.99 11.40
C PRO A 681 -9.28 -2.78 10.57
N TYR A 682 -9.83 -1.55 10.56
CA TYR A 682 -11.07 -1.20 9.87
C TYR A 682 -11.16 0.31 9.60
N GLY A 683 -12.18 0.73 8.85
CA GLY A 683 -12.56 2.13 8.69
C GLY A 683 -13.62 2.54 9.72
N ASN A 684 -13.39 3.65 10.42
CA ASN A 684 -14.26 4.19 11.47
C ASN A 684 -15.28 5.16 10.89
N ILE A 685 -16.55 4.94 11.20
CA ILE A 685 -17.65 5.83 10.84
C ILE A 685 -18.40 6.23 12.11
N LEU A 686 -18.46 7.52 12.40
CA LEU A 686 -19.36 8.06 13.43
C LEU A 686 -20.52 8.77 12.75
N ASP A 687 -21.71 8.22 12.92
CA ASP A 687 -22.93 8.74 12.32
C ASP A 687 -23.81 9.44 13.36
N PHE A 688 -23.88 10.77 13.24
CA PHE A 688 -24.66 11.64 14.12
C PHE A 688 -26.15 11.69 13.77
N ARG A 689 -26.58 10.97 12.71
CA ARG A 689 -27.97 10.92 12.25
C ARG A 689 -28.62 9.55 12.39
N GLN A 690 -27.95 8.55 12.98
CA GLN A 690 -28.52 7.22 13.24
C GLN A 690 -29.13 6.56 11.98
N GLN A 691 -28.42 6.58 10.86
CA GLN A 691 -28.87 6.16 9.53
C GLN A 691 -28.67 4.65 9.28
N GLN A 692 -28.86 3.81 10.31
CA GLN A 692 -28.61 2.37 10.22
C GLN A 692 -29.40 1.70 9.09
N GLU A 693 -30.68 2.07 8.92
CA GLU A 693 -31.52 1.53 7.85
C GLU A 693 -30.96 1.84 6.45
N ALA A 694 -30.46 3.05 6.23
CA ALA A 694 -29.87 3.44 4.95
C ALA A 694 -28.57 2.66 4.67
N VAL A 695 -27.79 2.37 5.73
CA VAL A 695 -26.60 1.51 5.64
C VAL A 695 -26.99 0.07 5.28
N ASP A 696 -27.96 -0.52 5.98
CA ASP A 696 -28.42 -1.90 5.75
C ASP A 696 -28.98 -2.08 4.32
N ILE A 697 -29.71 -1.09 3.80
CA ILE A 697 -30.19 -1.05 2.41
C ILE A 697 -29.01 -0.99 1.42
N ALA A 698 -28.02 -0.14 1.67
CA ALA A 698 -26.86 -0.01 0.80
C ALA A 698 -26.01 -1.29 0.77
N ILE A 699 -25.76 -1.90 1.94
CA ILE A 699 -25.06 -3.20 2.05
C ILE A 699 -25.78 -4.24 1.20
N THR A 700 -27.09 -4.39 1.39
CA THR A 700 -27.89 -5.38 0.65
C THR A 700 -27.78 -5.16 -0.86
N ARG A 701 -27.83 -3.91 -1.32
CA ARG A 701 -27.81 -3.61 -2.76
C ARG A 701 -26.45 -3.85 -3.42
N PHE A 702 -25.36 -3.53 -2.72
CA PHE A 702 -24.01 -3.53 -3.31
C PHE A 702 -23.18 -4.79 -3.00
N SER A 703 -23.78 -5.82 -2.42
CA SER A 703 -23.08 -7.05 -2.01
C SER A 703 -22.86 -8.07 -3.13
N GLY A 704 -23.51 -7.91 -4.28
CA GLY A 704 -23.34 -8.77 -5.45
C GLY A 704 -24.29 -9.96 -5.48
N GLU A 705 -24.20 -10.89 -4.52
CA GLU A 705 -24.96 -12.16 -4.56
C GLU A 705 -25.29 -12.75 -3.17
N GLN A 706 -24.90 -12.09 -2.08
CA GLN A 706 -25.09 -12.61 -0.71
C GLN A 706 -26.40 -12.16 -0.07
N SER A 707 -26.95 -13.00 0.81
CA SER A 707 -28.11 -12.62 1.64
C SER A 707 -27.74 -11.42 2.53
N GLY A 708 -28.72 -10.54 2.81
CA GLY A 708 -28.47 -9.29 3.55
C GLY A 708 -27.80 -9.50 4.93
N LYS A 709 -28.02 -10.66 5.57
CA LYS A 709 -27.37 -11.00 6.85
C LYS A 709 -25.88 -11.35 6.69
N GLN A 710 -25.54 -12.23 5.75
CA GLN A 710 -24.15 -12.62 5.49
C GLN A 710 -23.32 -11.43 4.98
N ALA A 711 -23.92 -10.64 4.09
CA ALA A 711 -23.32 -9.38 3.62
C ALA A 711 -22.95 -8.44 4.78
N ARG A 712 -23.86 -8.27 5.75
CA ARG A 712 -23.61 -7.42 6.92
C ARG A 712 -22.47 -7.98 7.79
N GLU A 713 -22.44 -9.29 8.01
CA GLU A 713 -21.36 -9.96 8.75
C GLU A 713 -20.01 -9.78 8.06
N ILE A 714 -19.96 -9.75 6.73
CA ILE A 714 -18.70 -9.47 6.00
C ILE A 714 -18.32 -8.00 6.14
N TRP A 715 -19.26 -7.07 5.89
CA TRP A 715 -18.95 -5.65 5.79
C TRP A 715 -18.63 -4.96 7.11
N LEU A 716 -19.35 -5.32 8.18
CA LEU A 716 -19.27 -4.64 9.46
C LEU A 716 -18.50 -5.48 10.47
N VAL A 717 -17.71 -4.83 11.31
CA VAL A 717 -17.06 -5.52 12.43
C VAL A 717 -18.09 -5.96 13.48
N ASP A 718 -17.68 -6.92 14.32
CA ASP A 718 -18.50 -7.35 15.45
C ASP A 718 -18.71 -6.21 16.46
N LYS A 719 -19.78 -6.26 17.24
CA LYS A 719 -20.00 -5.27 18.31
C LYS A 719 -18.98 -5.46 19.43
N ALA A 720 -18.64 -4.38 20.13
CA ALA A 720 -17.65 -4.40 21.22
C ALA A 720 -17.83 -5.56 22.22
N PRO A 721 -19.04 -5.89 22.75
CA PRO A 721 -19.20 -7.00 23.69
C PRO A 721 -18.78 -8.36 23.13
N VAL A 722 -19.03 -8.61 21.83
CA VAL A 722 -18.63 -9.86 21.17
C VAL A 722 -17.10 -9.94 21.06
N VAL A 723 -16.45 -8.82 20.75
CA VAL A 723 -14.99 -8.75 20.66
C VAL A 723 -14.33 -8.84 22.03
N ILE A 724 -14.96 -8.32 23.09
CA ILE A 724 -14.51 -8.47 24.48
C ILE A 724 -14.55 -9.95 24.89
N GLU A 725 -15.60 -10.70 24.54
CA GLU A 725 -15.63 -12.15 24.78
C GLU A 725 -14.56 -12.90 23.99
N LYS A 726 -14.24 -12.45 22.76
CA LYS A 726 -13.10 -12.99 22.00
C LYS A 726 -11.77 -12.70 22.70
N LEU A 727 -11.58 -11.50 23.26
CA LEU A 727 -10.40 -11.14 24.04
C LEU A 727 -10.26 -12.05 25.25
N LYS A 728 -11.35 -12.23 26.01
CA LYS A 728 -11.40 -13.13 27.16
C LYS A 728 -11.02 -14.55 26.78
N ALA A 729 -11.59 -15.09 25.70
CA ALA A 729 -11.26 -16.42 25.22
C ALA A 729 -9.80 -16.55 24.76
N ALA A 730 -9.23 -15.52 24.13
CA ALA A 730 -7.83 -15.51 23.72
C ALA A 730 -6.88 -15.46 24.92
N VAL A 731 -7.18 -14.64 25.93
CA VAL A 731 -6.41 -14.57 27.19
C VAL A 731 -6.52 -15.89 27.96
N GLN A 732 -7.70 -16.51 28.01
CA GLN A 732 -7.88 -17.83 28.62
C GLN A 732 -7.04 -18.90 27.92
N LYS A 733 -7.00 -18.91 26.58
CA LYS A 733 -6.15 -19.83 25.83
C LYS A 733 -4.66 -19.63 26.11
N LEU A 734 -4.23 -18.37 26.26
CA LEU A 734 -2.86 -18.05 26.67
C LEU A 734 -2.58 -18.59 28.08
N ASP A 735 -3.51 -18.42 29.02
CA ASP A 735 -3.37 -18.94 30.38
C ASP A 735 -3.32 -20.47 30.42
N GLU A 736 -4.26 -21.16 29.76
CA GLU A 736 -4.27 -22.62 29.62
C GLU A 736 -2.97 -23.14 29.01
N PHE A 737 -2.43 -22.45 27.99
CA PHE A 737 -1.14 -22.76 27.40
C PHE A 737 0.00 -22.61 28.42
N MET A 738 0.10 -21.45 29.09
CA MET A 738 1.16 -21.20 30.08
C MET A 738 1.14 -22.24 31.21
N GLN A 739 -0.05 -22.57 31.71
CA GLN A 739 -0.25 -23.60 32.72
C GLN A 739 0.16 -25.00 32.23
N SER A 740 -0.12 -25.34 30.97
CA SER A 740 0.33 -26.60 30.35
C SER A 740 1.85 -26.74 30.31
N GLN A 741 2.57 -25.60 30.26
CA GLN A 741 4.02 -25.54 30.32
C GLN A 741 4.58 -25.47 31.75
N GLY A 742 3.69 -25.53 32.76
CA GLY A 742 4.06 -25.50 34.17
C GLY A 742 4.49 -24.12 34.68
N VAL A 743 4.11 -23.05 33.99
CA VAL A 743 4.41 -21.66 34.36
C VAL A 743 3.12 -20.88 34.60
N ALA A 744 3.17 -19.88 35.49
CA ALA A 744 2.03 -18.99 35.70
C ALA A 744 1.79 -18.12 34.46
N CYS A 745 0.55 -17.71 34.18
CA CYS A 745 0.25 -16.75 33.12
C CYS A 745 0.59 -15.32 33.57
N ALA A 746 1.89 -15.05 33.67
CA ALA A 746 2.46 -13.75 34.01
C ALA A 746 3.60 -13.40 33.04
N PRO A 747 3.84 -12.12 32.73
CA PRO A 747 4.90 -11.70 31.82
C PRO A 747 6.28 -12.24 32.19
N GLU A 748 6.65 -12.20 33.47
CA GLU A 748 7.97 -12.61 33.96
C GLU A 748 8.17 -14.13 33.85
N ALA A 749 7.07 -14.89 33.83
CA ALA A 749 7.09 -16.34 33.73
C ALA A 749 7.39 -16.84 32.30
N VAL A 750 7.21 -15.98 31.28
CA VAL A 750 7.50 -16.30 29.87
C VAL A 750 8.97 -16.68 29.67
N HIS A 751 9.90 -16.05 30.40
CA HIS A 751 11.33 -16.37 30.31
C HIS A 751 11.65 -17.81 30.77
N ASN A 752 10.76 -18.43 31.54
CA ASN A 752 10.91 -19.80 32.03
C ASN A 752 10.36 -20.87 31.07
N LEU A 753 9.77 -20.48 29.94
CA LEU A 753 9.32 -21.42 28.91
C LEU A 753 10.51 -22.23 28.37
N LYS A 754 10.35 -23.55 28.36
CA LYS A 754 11.38 -24.51 27.96
C LYS A 754 11.16 -24.97 26.53
N GLY A 755 12.22 -24.93 25.72
CA GLY A 755 12.20 -25.31 24.31
C GLY A 755 11.67 -24.19 23.41
N ASP A 756 12.08 -24.23 22.14
CA ASP A 756 11.71 -23.21 21.17
C ASP A 756 10.26 -23.38 20.67
N ASP A 757 9.73 -24.60 20.65
CA ASP A 757 8.31 -24.88 20.35
C ASP A 757 7.35 -24.16 21.33
N SER A 758 7.66 -24.20 22.63
CA SER A 758 6.86 -23.52 23.65
C SER A 758 6.94 -22.00 23.51
N ARG A 759 8.12 -21.47 23.16
CA ARG A 759 8.29 -20.04 22.88
C ARG A 759 7.52 -19.62 21.62
N ALA A 760 7.55 -20.45 20.58
CA ALA A 760 6.80 -20.25 19.34
C ALA A 760 5.28 -20.24 19.58
N ALA A 761 4.80 -21.18 20.41
CA ALA A 761 3.39 -21.23 20.81
C ALA A 761 2.98 -19.98 21.60
N PHE A 762 3.82 -19.49 22.53
CA PHE A 762 3.59 -18.23 23.23
C PHE A 762 3.45 -17.05 22.26
N ILE A 763 4.37 -16.91 21.30
CA ILE A 763 4.32 -15.87 20.26
C ILE A 763 2.96 -15.94 19.54
N SER A 764 2.54 -17.12 19.10
CA SER A 764 1.28 -17.31 18.38
C SER A 764 0.05 -16.94 19.23
N HIS A 765 0.00 -17.36 20.49
CA HIS A 765 -1.12 -17.06 21.39
C HIS A 765 -1.20 -15.58 21.74
N PHE A 766 -0.09 -14.95 22.13
CA PHE A 766 -0.10 -13.55 22.54
C PHE A 766 -0.32 -12.59 21.36
N LYS A 767 0.13 -12.97 20.16
CA LYS A 767 -0.16 -12.22 18.92
C LYS A 767 -1.66 -12.07 18.69
N GLU A 768 -2.45 -13.12 18.94
CA GLU A 768 -3.91 -13.04 18.80
C GLU A 768 -4.54 -12.13 19.88
N VAL A 769 -4.06 -12.20 21.12
CA VAL A 769 -4.48 -11.28 22.20
C VAL A 769 -4.23 -9.82 21.80
N GLN A 770 -3.03 -9.51 21.34
CA GLN A 770 -2.67 -8.17 20.89
C GLN A 770 -3.54 -7.71 19.71
N ARG A 771 -3.81 -8.58 18.74
CA ARG A 771 -4.65 -8.25 17.57
C ARG A 771 -6.06 -7.83 17.98
N ILE A 772 -6.68 -8.59 18.88
CA ILE A 772 -8.02 -8.27 19.40
C ILE A 772 -7.97 -6.98 20.21
N LYS A 773 -6.90 -6.76 21.00
CA LYS A 773 -6.72 -5.52 21.77
C LYS A 773 -6.59 -4.29 20.86
N THR A 774 -5.79 -4.36 19.80
CA THR A 774 -5.65 -3.30 18.79
C THR A 774 -6.97 -3.00 18.10
N GLN A 775 -7.81 -4.01 17.87
CA GLN A 775 -9.16 -3.79 17.38
C GLN A 775 -9.97 -2.98 18.39
N LEU A 776 -10.06 -3.43 19.65
CA LEU A 776 -10.85 -2.75 20.69
C LEU A 776 -10.40 -1.30 20.94
N ASP A 777 -9.10 -1.01 20.88
CA ASP A 777 -8.55 0.32 21.12
C ASP A 777 -8.99 1.40 20.13
N GLN A 778 -9.59 1.01 19.00
CA GLN A 778 -10.15 1.93 18.00
C GLN A 778 -11.68 1.95 17.98
N TYR A 779 -12.36 1.18 18.83
CA TYR A 779 -13.83 1.24 18.95
C TYR A 779 -14.25 2.55 19.59
N THR A 780 -15.07 3.31 18.89
CA THR A 780 -15.51 4.62 19.39
C THR A 780 -16.75 4.55 20.28
N ASP A 781 -17.38 3.38 20.40
CA ASP A 781 -18.63 3.11 21.11
C ASP A 781 -18.43 2.25 22.38
N LEU A 782 -17.21 2.20 22.93
CA LEU A 782 -16.96 1.55 24.22
C LEU A 782 -17.65 2.32 25.35
N THR A 783 -18.46 1.61 26.15
CA THR A 783 -19.02 2.12 27.40
C THR A 783 -18.00 2.04 28.53
N GLU A 784 -18.25 2.73 29.65
CA GLU A 784 -17.44 2.59 30.86
C GLU A 784 -17.37 1.13 31.33
N ASP A 785 -18.51 0.42 31.36
CA ASP A 785 -18.56 -1.01 31.68
C ASP A 785 -17.67 -1.87 30.76
N ASN A 786 -17.63 -1.54 29.46
CA ASN A 786 -16.77 -2.23 28.51
C ASN A 786 -15.29 -1.96 28.81
N ALA A 787 -14.94 -0.71 29.14
CA ALA A 787 -13.57 -0.33 29.48
C ALA A 787 -13.11 -1.04 30.75
N ASP A 788 -13.95 -1.09 31.78
CA ASP A 788 -13.68 -1.80 33.04
C ASP A 788 -13.55 -3.31 32.81
N ALA A 789 -14.41 -3.90 31.98
CA ALA A 789 -14.31 -5.32 31.62
C ALA A 789 -12.99 -5.63 30.90
N ILE A 790 -12.56 -4.78 29.96
CA ILE A 790 -11.28 -4.93 29.24
C ILE A 790 -10.11 -4.83 30.23
N GLU A 791 -10.11 -3.84 31.12
CA GLU A 791 -9.07 -3.65 32.13
C GLU A 791 -9.01 -4.84 33.11
N HIS A 792 -10.16 -5.44 33.45
CA HIS A 792 -10.21 -6.64 34.29
C HIS A 792 -9.68 -7.90 33.58
N ILE A 793 -10.01 -8.07 32.29
CA ILE A 793 -9.56 -9.22 31.49
C ILE A 793 -8.06 -9.16 31.22
N LEU A 794 -7.55 -7.97 30.86
CA LEU A 794 -6.15 -7.77 30.52
C LEU A 794 -5.69 -6.39 31.00
N PRO A 795 -5.20 -6.30 32.25
CA PRO A 795 -4.72 -5.05 32.82
C PRO A 795 -3.63 -4.42 31.96
N LYS A 796 -3.59 -3.08 31.88
CA LYS A 796 -2.63 -2.35 31.04
C LYS A 796 -1.18 -2.68 31.35
N GLU A 797 -0.84 -2.83 32.64
CA GLU A 797 0.51 -3.18 33.06
C GLU A 797 0.89 -4.60 32.61
N SER A 798 -0.01 -5.57 32.76
CA SER A 798 0.19 -6.93 32.27
C SER A 798 0.33 -6.97 30.76
N LEU A 799 -0.49 -6.22 30.01
CA LEU A 799 -0.37 -6.10 28.56
C LEU A 799 1.02 -5.58 28.16
N LEU A 800 1.49 -4.49 28.78
CA LEU A 800 2.83 -3.93 28.51
C LEU A 800 3.94 -4.94 28.83
N GLY A 801 3.84 -5.65 29.96
CA GLY A 801 4.78 -6.70 30.33
C GLY A 801 4.82 -7.83 29.30
N PHE A 802 3.67 -8.36 28.89
CA PHE A 802 3.63 -9.41 27.86
C PHE A 802 4.14 -8.92 26.50
N ARG A 803 3.93 -7.64 26.14
CA ARG A 803 4.55 -7.05 24.94
C ARG A 803 6.06 -7.06 25.02
N GLY A 804 6.64 -6.69 26.16
CA GLY A 804 8.10 -6.78 26.38
C GLY A 804 8.62 -8.20 26.24
N ALA A 805 7.97 -9.15 26.93
CA ALA A 805 8.31 -10.57 26.88
C ALA A 805 8.18 -11.16 25.46
N TYR A 806 7.15 -10.75 24.71
CA TYR A 806 6.96 -11.09 23.30
C TYR A 806 8.12 -10.62 22.45
N LEU A 807 8.48 -9.33 22.53
CA LEU A 807 9.52 -8.75 21.67
C LEU A 807 10.89 -9.38 21.94
N GLU A 808 11.22 -9.64 23.20
CA GLU A 808 12.46 -10.33 23.56
C GLU A 808 12.48 -11.78 23.06
N THR A 809 11.38 -12.51 23.28
CA THR A 809 11.25 -13.90 22.80
C THR A 809 11.32 -13.95 21.27
N ALA A 810 10.64 -13.03 20.59
CA ALA A 810 10.63 -12.91 19.14
C ALA A 810 12.02 -12.58 18.58
N GLN A 811 12.75 -11.65 19.19
CA GLN A 811 14.14 -11.35 18.79
C GLN A 811 15.05 -12.56 18.91
N ARG A 812 14.96 -13.28 20.04
CA ARG A 812 15.75 -14.49 20.26
C ARG A 812 15.46 -15.54 19.18
N LEU A 813 14.18 -15.82 18.95
CA LEU A 813 13.74 -16.81 17.96
C LEU A 813 14.12 -16.39 16.54
N LYS A 814 14.00 -15.10 16.20
CA LYS A 814 14.43 -14.56 14.90
C LYS A 814 15.94 -14.68 14.69
N ALA A 815 16.75 -14.41 15.72
CA ALA A 815 18.20 -14.60 15.65
C ALA A 815 18.58 -16.07 15.40
N GLN A 816 17.84 -17.01 15.99
CA GLN A 816 18.01 -18.45 15.74
C GLN A 816 17.56 -18.84 14.33
N GLN A 817 16.42 -18.33 13.85
CA GLN A 817 15.91 -18.54 12.49
C GLN A 817 16.95 -18.11 11.44
N ASN A 818 17.60 -16.97 11.64
CA ASN A 818 18.62 -16.45 10.73
C ASN A 818 19.91 -17.30 10.72
N LYS A 819 20.26 -17.94 11.85
CA LYS A 819 21.42 -18.85 11.94
C LYS A 819 21.13 -20.21 11.29
N ASN A 820 19.95 -20.80 11.54
CA ASN A 820 19.57 -22.10 11.00
C ASN A 820 19.31 -22.07 9.47
N SER A 821 18.99 -20.91 8.89
CA SER A 821 18.85 -20.78 7.43
C SER A 821 20.16 -20.98 6.65
N LYS A 822 21.33 -20.96 7.31
CA LYS A 822 22.65 -21.16 6.66
C LYS A 822 23.16 -22.61 6.74
N ASP A 823 22.69 -23.42 7.69
CA ASP A 823 23.11 -24.81 7.88
C ASP A 823 21.91 -25.69 8.31
N THR A 824 21.35 -26.49 7.39
CA THR A 824 20.97 -27.92 7.54
C THR A 824 19.77 -28.41 6.70
N ASP A 825 19.89 -29.67 6.31
CA ASP A 825 18.88 -30.53 5.71
C ASP A 825 17.59 -30.67 6.54
N GLY A 826 16.48 -30.13 6.04
CA GLY A 826 15.20 -30.84 5.98
C GLY A 826 14.37 -31.09 7.25
N LYS A 827 14.70 -30.51 8.42
CA LYS A 827 13.77 -30.48 9.58
C LYS A 827 13.27 -29.06 9.82
N ALA A 828 12.00 -28.83 9.50
CA ALA A 828 11.31 -27.60 9.83
C ALA A 828 10.99 -27.58 11.34
N ASP A 829 11.67 -26.73 12.10
CA ASP A 829 11.36 -26.49 13.51
C ASP A 829 10.17 -25.52 13.63
N ALA A 830 9.47 -25.51 14.77
CA ALA A 830 8.35 -24.58 14.99
C ALA A 830 8.75 -23.10 14.83
N VAL A 831 10.04 -22.80 15.01
CA VAL A 831 10.63 -21.47 14.85
C VAL A 831 10.58 -20.98 13.41
N ASP A 832 10.81 -21.86 12.43
CA ASP A 832 10.84 -21.49 11.00
C ASP A 832 9.46 -21.10 10.46
N GLN A 833 8.40 -21.47 11.20
CA GLN A 833 7.00 -21.24 10.82
C GLN A 833 6.41 -19.95 11.40
N LEU A 834 7.16 -19.25 12.26
CA LEU A 834 6.67 -18.09 12.98
C LEU A 834 6.64 -16.84 12.11
N ASP A 835 5.45 -16.26 11.99
CA ASP A 835 5.24 -14.89 11.53
C ASP A 835 5.18 -13.98 12.78
N PHE A 836 6.22 -13.16 12.98
CA PHE A 836 6.38 -12.34 14.19
C PHE A 836 5.52 -11.06 14.20
N GLU A 837 4.95 -10.61 13.07
CA GLU A 837 4.09 -9.41 12.94
C GLU A 837 4.51 -8.22 13.84
N PHE A 838 5.79 -7.81 13.83
CA PHE A 838 6.30 -6.75 14.73
C PHE A 838 5.51 -5.43 14.64
N VAL A 839 4.89 -5.16 13.50
CA VAL A 839 4.04 -3.99 13.25
C VAL A 839 2.85 -3.90 14.20
N LEU A 840 2.31 -5.04 14.62
CA LEU A 840 1.22 -5.09 15.59
C LEU A 840 1.64 -4.56 16.99
N PHE A 841 2.93 -4.57 17.26
CA PHE A 841 3.56 -4.14 18.52
C PHE A 841 4.28 -2.79 18.42
N ALA A 842 4.24 -2.13 17.26
CA ALA A 842 4.77 -0.78 17.08
C ALA A 842 3.70 0.24 17.50
N SER A 843 3.93 1.00 18.58
CA SER A 843 2.97 2.05 18.95
C SER A 843 3.03 3.18 17.95
N THR A 844 1.86 3.71 17.62
CA THR A 844 1.74 4.89 16.77
C THR A 844 2.09 6.18 17.52
N VAL A 845 1.91 6.19 18.84
CA VAL A 845 2.14 7.33 19.74
C VAL A 845 3.59 7.45 20.17
N ILE A 846 4.22 6.30 20.43
CA ILE A 846 5.56 6.25 21.01
C ILE A 846 6.55 6.37 19.84
N ASP A 847 6.95 7.59 19.56
CA ASP A 847 8.12 7.91 18.75
C ASP A 847 9.25 8.45 19.65
N TYR A 848 10.41 8.70 19.03
CA TYR A 848 11.58 9.16 19.76
C TYR A 848 11.32 10.49 20.46
N ASP A 849 10.56 11.40 19.84
CA ASP A 849 10.22 12.71 20.39
C ASP A 849 9.29 12.58 21.59
N TYR A 850 8.30 11.68 21.52
CA TYR A 850 7.40 11.37 22.62
C TYR A 850 8.14 10.82 23.84
N ILE A 851 9.08 9.89 23.62
CA ILE A 851 9.93 9.35 24.71
C ILE A 851 10.78 10.46 25.33
N VAL A 852 11.44 11.28 24.51
CA VAL A 852 12.25 12.42 24.99
C VAL A 852 11.37 13.38 25.81
N GLY A 853 10.15 13.65 25.36
CA GLY A 853 9.18 14.47 26.10
C GLY A 853 8.73 13.83 27.42
N LEU A 854 8.58 12.50 27.49
CA LEU A 854 8.32 11.79 28.74
C LEU A 854 9.51 11.84 29.70
N MET A 855 10.73 11.62 29.21
CA MET A 855 11.97 11.74 30.00
C MET A 855 12.12 13.16 30.55
N SER A 856 11.80 14.18 29.74
CA SER A 856 11.82 15.60 30.12
C SER A 856 10.84 15.88 31.25
N ARG A 857 9.59 15.43 31.10
CA ARG A 857 8.58 15.57 32.16
C ARG A 857 8.97 14.82 33.44
N PHE A 858 9.52 13.61 33.32
CA PHE A 858 10.01 12.84 34.47
C PHE A 858 11.14 13.58 35.20
N SER A 859 12.07 14.19 34.47
CA SER A 859 13.17 14.99 35.03
C SER A 859 12.68 16.29 35.66
N GLN A 860 11.60 16.91 35.15
CA GLN A 860 11.07 18.18 35.65
C GLN A 860 10.15 18.04 36.87
N GLN A 861 9.46 16.91 37.03
CA GLN A 861 8.49 16.73 38.12
C GLN A 861 9.15 16.24 39.41
N GLU A 862 8.81 16.91 40.52
CA GLU A 862 9.09 16.43 41.88
C GLU A 862 8.49 15.03 42.10
N PRO A 863 9.13 14.14 42.88
CA PRO A 863 8.68 12.75 43.07
C PRO A 863 7.21 12.60 43.50
N SER A 864 6.65 13.59 44.22
CA SER A 864 5.27 13.61 44.69
C SER A 864 4.23 14.00 43.63
N LYS A 865 4.65 14.54 42.49
CA LYS A 865 3.79 14.97 41.37
C LYS A 865 3.99 14.14 40.11
N GLN A 866 4.80 13.09 40.18
CA GLN A 866 5.07 12.21 39.05
C GLN A 866 3.80 11.42 38.67
N LYS A 867 3.35 11.63 37.42
CA LYS A 867 2.23 10.84 36.86
C LYS A 867 2.64 9.44 36.39
N MET A 868 3.95 9.18 36.28
CA MET A 868 4.49 7.93 35.74
C MET A 868 5.83 7.61 36.41
N SER A 869 6.03 6.36 36.83
CA SER A 869 7.28 5.90 37.44
C SER A 869 8.38 5.67 36.40
N ARG A 870 9.63 5.53 36.87
CA ARG A 870 10.77 5.17 36.02
C ARG A 870 10.54 3.80 35.35
N GLU A 871 10.03 2.85 36.12
CA GLU A 871 9.76 1.47 35.67
C GLU A 871 8.67 1.47 34.59
N GLN A 872 7.63 2.30 34.73
CA GLN A 872 6.60 2.46 33.70
C GLN A 872 7.16 3.08 32.41
N LEU A 873 8.08 4.07 32.52
CA LEU A 873 8.74 4.66 31.35
C LEU A 873 9.60 3.63 30.61
N ILE A 874 10.36 2.81 31.33
CA ILE A 874 11.18 1.73 30.74
C ILE A 874 10.28 0.67 30.09
N GLY A 875 9.20 0.28 30.76
CA GLY A 875 8.23 -0.70 30.24
C GLY A 875 7.57 -0.26 28.92
N LEU A 876 7.28 1.04 28.76
CA LEU A 876 6.75 1.59 27.50
C LEU A 876 7.70 1.39 26.32
N ILE A 877 9.02 1.53 26.54
CA ILE A 877 10.03 1.35 25.49
C ILE A 877 10.25 -0.13 25.19
N GLN A 878 10.35 -0.94 26.24
CA GLN A 878 10.53 -2.38 26.10
C GLN A 878 9.34 -3.07 25.41
N GLY A 879 8.14 -2.54 25.58
CA GLY A 879 6.90 -3.02 24.96
C GLY A 879 6.64 -2.52 23.53
N ASP A 880 7.55 -1.74 22.94
CA ASP A 880 7.37 -1.15 21.60
C ASP A 880 8.40 -1.65 20.57
N ALA A 881 7.90 -2.23 19.47
CA ALA A 881 8.73 -2.81 18.42
C ALA A 881 9.60 -1.78 17.66
N LYS A 882 9.30 -0.48 17.70
CA LYS A 882 10.14 0.54 17.06
C LYS A 882 11.52 0.67 17.71
N PHE A 883 11.59 0.46 19.03
CA PHE A 883 12.81 0.61 19.80
C PHE A 883 13.51 -0.72 20.05
N MET A 884 13.09 -1.79 19.37
CA MET A 884 13.61 -3.15 19.58
C MET A 884 15.16 -3.23 19.58
N ASN A 885 15.80 -2.41 18.73
CA ASN A 885 17.26 -2.36 18.58
C ASN A 885 17.97 -1.36 19.51
N GLU A 886 17.23 -0.42 20.14
CA GLU A 886 17.79 0.64 21.00
C GLU A 886 17.28 0.60 22.45
N ARG A 887 16.33 -0.30 22.75
CA ARG A 887 15.62 -0.37 24.04
C ARG A 887 16.54 -0.48 25.24
N GLU A 888 17.63 -1.23 25.14
CA GLU A 888 18.60 -1.39 26.22
C GLU A 888 19.37 -0.10 26.50
N ASP A 889 19.79 0.60 25.45
CA ASP A 889 20.52 1.86 25.57
C ASP A 889 19.61 2.96 26.14
N ILE A 890 18.36 3.04 25.64
CA ILE A 890 17.38 4.02 26.12
C ILE A 890 17.00 3.72 27.58
N ALA A 891 16.74 2.46 27.93
CA ALA A 891 16.44 2.07 29.31
C ALA A 891 17.60 2.38 30.26
N ALA A 892 18.84 2.03 29.86
CA ALA A 892 20.04 2.32 30.65
C ALA A 892 20.20 3.83 30.89
N TYR A 893 19.96 4.65 29.86
CA TYR A 893 19.99 6.11 30.00
C TYR A 893 18.90 6.63 30.95
N ILE A 894 17.67 6.13 30.87
CA ILE A 894 16.58 6.51 31.79
C ILE A 894 16.96 6.26 33.25
N THR A 895 17.65 5.15 33.55
CA THR A 895 18.15 4.87 34.90
C THR A 895 19.13 5.92 35.41
N THR A 896 19.84 6.63 34.53
CA THR A 896 20.75 7.72 34.92
C THR A 896 20.02 9.02 35.24
N LEU A 897 18.78 9.20 34.76
CA LEU A 897 18.00 10.42 34.95
C LEU A 897 17.52 10.54 36.41
N LYS A 898 17.70 11.74 36.98
CA LYS A 898 17.20 12.09 38.31
C LYS A 898 15.90 12.89 38.19
N ALA A 899 14.92 12.52 39.02
CA ALA A 899 13.71 13.29 39.20
C ALA A 899 14.05 14.67 39.80
N GLY A 900 13.45 15.74 39.29
CA GLY A 900 13.67 17.12 39.75
C GLY A 900 14.91 17.84 39.18
N GLU A 901 15.68 17.22 38.27
CA GLU A 901 16.84 17.85 37.64
C GLU A 901 16.46 18.93 36.61
N GLY A 902 15.21 18.92 36.12
CA GLY A 902 14.69 19.99 35.26
C GLY A 902 15.24 19.99 33.85
N LEU A 903 15.65 18.83 33.32
CA LEU A 903 16.23 18.75 31.98
C LEU A 903 15.20 19.09 30.90
N SER A 904 15.63 19.85 29.88
CA SER A 904 14.83 20.10 28.68
C SER A 904 14.94 18.94 27.68
N GLU A 905 14.01 18.85 26.73
CA GLU A 905 14.07 17.84 25.67
C GLU A 905 15.40 17.87 24.89
N THR A 906 15.90 19.06 24.58
CA THR A 906 17.22 19.24 23.92
C THR A 906 18.36 18.75 24.80
N ALA A 907 18.31 18.99 26.11
CA ALA A 907 19.31 18.51 27.05
C ALA A 907 19.32 16.99 27.14
N ILE A 908 18.14 16.35 27.11
CA ILE A 908 17.97 14.90 27.10
C ILE A 908 18.52 14.29 25.81
N ARG A 909 18.23 14.88 24.64
CA ARG A 909 18.80 14.40 23.37
C ARG A 909 20.31 14.44 23.39
N ASN A 910 20.89 15.57 23.78
CA ASN A 910 22.34 15.73 23.85
C ASN A 910 22.96 14.81 24.91
N GLY A 911 22.29 14.64 26.05
CA GLY A 911 22.71 13.75 27.12
C GLY A 911 22.70 12.28 26.69
N TYR A 912 21.66 11.85 25.98
CA TYR A 912 21.57 10.49 25.44
C TYR A 912 22.65 10.22 24.38
N THR A 913 22.89 11.16 23.46
CA THR A 913 23.99 11.03 22.47
C THR A 913 25.34 10.90 23.17
N ARG A 914 25.61 11.72 24.19
CA ARG A 914 26.85 11.60 24.99
C ARG A 914 26.92 10.28 25.75
N PHE A 915 25.82 9.83 26.34
CA PHE A 915 25.75 8.55 27.04
C PHE A 915 26.08 7.39 26.10
N LYS A 916 25.50 7.38 24.90
CA LYS A 916 25.77 6.37 23.87
C LYS A 916 27.24 6.39 23.46
N GLN A 917 27.81 7.56 23.17
CA GLN A 917 29.24 7.71 22.86
C GLN A 917 30.15 7.21 23.99
N HIS A 918 29.83 7.54 25.25
CA HIS A 918 30.60 7.06 26.41
C HIS A 918 30.50 5.55 26.60
N LYS A 919 29.30 4.98 26.47
CA LYS A 919 29.07 3.53 26.56
C LYS A 919 29.83 2.79 25.44
N GLU A 920 29.71 3.28 24.22
CA GLU A 920 30.41 2.74 23.05
C GLU A 920 31.93 2.82 23.20
N ALA A 921 32.46 3.92 23.74
CA ALA A 921 33.89 4.07 24.01
C ALA A 921 34.37 3.14 25.14
N ALA A 922 33.55 2.93 26.18
CA ALA A 922 33.85 2.00 27.26
C ALA A 922 33.84 0.54 26.78
N GLU A 923 32.82 0.13 26.02
CA GLU A 923 32.75 -1.21 25.40
C GLU A 923 33.99 -1.47 24.52
N LEU A 924 34.40 -0.48 23.72
CA LEU A 924 35.59 -0.63 22.88
C LEU A 924 36.89 -0.68 23.71
N ALA A 925 36.97 0.08 24.80
CA ALA A 925 38.11 0.04 25.71
C ALA A 925 38.20 -1.32 26.43
N ASP A 926 37.06 -1.92 26.81
CA ASP A 926 37.00 -3.25 27.41
C ASP A 926 37.44 -4.33 26.41
N ILE A 927 36.98 -4.25 25.15
CA ILE A 927 37.45 -5.14 24.07
C ILE A 927 38.95 -4.96 23.84
N ALA A 928 39.43 -3.71 23.76
CA ALA A 928 40.86 -3.44 23.63
C ALA A 928 41.66 -4.04 24.80
N SER A 929 41.18 -3.90 26.03
CA SER A 929 41.83 -4.46 27.21
C SER A 929 41.81 -5.99 27.22
N LYS A 930 40.69 -6.62 26.84
CA LYS A 930 40.53 -8.09 26.75
C LYS A 930 41.50 -8.71 25.75
N HIS A 931 41.75 -8.02 24.64
CA HIS A 931 42.63 -8.48 23.55
C HIS A 931 44.05 -7.89 23.61
N HIS A 932 44.40 -7.20 24.69
CA HIS A 932 45.72 -6.58 24.91
C HIS A 932 46.14 -5.56 23.83
N LEU A 933 45.17 -4.88 23.22
CA LEU A 933 45.37 -3.87 22.18
C LEU A 933 45.36 -2.44 22.77
N PRO A 934 46.11 -1.49 22.20
CA PRO A 934 45.98 -0.08 22.54
C PRO A 934 44.58 0.45 22.18
N PRO A 935 43.83 1.07 23.11
CA PRO A 935 42.47 1.54 22.83
C PRO A 935 42.38 2.51 21.64
N ALA A 936 43.37 3.39 21.48
CA ALA A 936 43.42 4.33 20.36
C ALA A 936 43.61 3.64 19.00
N ALA A 937 44.34 2.52 18.95
CA ALA A 937 44.57 1.76 17.72
C ALA A 937 43.30 1.01 17.29
N LEU A 938 42.61 0.36 18.25
CA LEU A 938 41.34 -0.32 17.99
C LEU A 938 40.25 0.69 17.59
N GLN A 939 40.19 1.86 18.23
CA GLN A 939 39.28 2.94 17.85
C GLN A 939 39.53 3.42 16.42
N GLY A 940 40.79 3.67 16.03
CA GLY A 940 41.13 4.07 14.67
C GLY A 940 40.75 3.02 13.62
N PHE A 941 40.91 1.73 13.94
CA PHE A 941 40.49 0.62 13.08
C PHE A 941 38.97 0.60 12.89
N VAL A 942 38.20 0.68 13.98
CA VAL A 942 36.73 0.72 13.94
C VAL A 942 36.22 1.94 13.18
N ASP A 943 36.79 3.12 13.42
CA ASP A 943 36.39 4.36 12.73
C ASP A 943 36.67 4.29 11.23
N GLY A 944 37.81 3.70 10.83
CA GLY A 944 38.14 3.45 9.43
C GLY A 944 37.13 2.54 8.73
N ILE A 945 36.70 1.47 9.42
CA ILE A 945 35.66 0.56 8.94
C ILE A 945 34.32 1.30 8.78
N LEU A 946 33.87 2.01 9.80
CA LEU A 946 32.56 2.68 9.78
C LEU A 946 32.49 3.86 8.81
N GLN A 947 33.63 4.53 8.55
CA GLN A 947 33.69 5.61 7.58
C GLN A 947 33.59 5.10 6.14
N ARG A 948 34.20 3.95 5.85
CA ARG A 948 34.27 3.37 4.49
C ARG A 948 33.20 2.31 4.25
N MET A 949 32.57 1.80 5.30
CA MET A 949 31.71 0.62 5.29
C MET A 949 32.43 -0.61 4.69
N ILE A 950 33.73 -0.72 4.92
CA ILE A 950 34.59 -1.80 4.40
C ILE A 950 35.50 -2.29 5.53
N PHE A 951 35.44 -3.59 5.80
CA PHE A 951 36.37 -4.33 6.63
C PHE A 951 37.57 -4.79 5.79
N ASP A 952 38.76 -4.53 6.29
CA ASP A 952 40.02 -4.84 5.63
C ASP A 952 40.82 -5.82 6.51
N GLY A 953 40.99 -7.04 6.01
CA GLY A 953 41.70 -8.10 6.72
C GLY A 953 43.19 -7.81 6.91
N GLU A 954 43.81 -7.03 6.02
CA GLU A 954 45.20 -6.61 6.18
C GLU A 954 45.34 -5.63 7.35
N GLN A 955 44.39 -4.71 7.50
CA GLN A 955 44.36 -3.77 8.63
C GLN A 955 44.06 -4.46 9.98
N LEU A 956 43.22 -5.50 9.99
CA LEU A 956 43.04 -6.34 11.18
C LEU A 956 44.37 -7.00 11.56
N SER A 957 45.07 -7.51 10.55
CA SER A 957 46.39 -8.06 10.73
C SER A 957 47.37 -7.01 11.29
N ASP A 958 47.45 -5.82 10.73
CA ASP A 958 48.34 -4.75 11.21
C ASP A 958 48.02 -4.33 12.65
N LEU A 959 46.74 -4.31 13.03
CA LEU A 959 46.30 -4.04 14.40
C LEU A 959 46.89 -5.04 15.42
N MET A 960 47.07 -6.30 15.01
CA MET A 960 47.60 -7.38 15.85
C MET A 960 49.14 -7.46 15.84
N ALA A 961 49.82 -6.76 14.94
CA ALA A 961 51.28 -6.82 14.79
C ALA A 961 52.07 -6.52 16.09
N PRO A 962 51.66 -5.58 16.97
CA PRO A 962 52.36 -5.29 18.21
C PRO A 962 52.37 -6.44 19.25
N LEU A 963 51.54 -7.47 19.07
CA LEU A 963 51.45 -8.62 19.98
C LEU A 963 52.52 -9.68 19.73
N ASP A 964 53.31 -9.56 18.66
CA ASP A 964 54.42 -10.47 18.28
C ASP A 964 54.03 -11.96 18.27
N LEU A 965 52.82 -12.25 17.78
CA LEU A 965 52.26 -13.60 17.74
C LEU A 965 52.70 -14.36 16.47
N GLY A 966 53.02 -15.64 16.61
CA GLY A 966 53.20 -16.53 15.45
C GLY A 966 51.89 -16.76 14.67
N TRP A 967 51.98 -17.11 13.38
CA TRP A 967 50.83 -17.15 12.45
C TRP A 967 49.57 -17.87 12.99
N LYS A 968 49.73 -19.05 13.61
CA LYS A 968 48.61 -19.84 14.14
C LYS A 968 47.95 -19.19 15.37
N ALA A 969 48.74 -18.58 16.24
CA ALA A 969 48.24 -17.88 17.43
C ALA A 969 47.59 -16.54 17.06
N ARG A 970 48.13 -15.85 16.04
CA ARG A 970 47.57 -14.62 15.49
C ARG A 970 46.19 -14.85 14.89
N THR A 971 46.00 -15.87 14.04
CA THR A 971 44.68 -16.17 13.47
C THR A 971 43.64 -16.49 14.55
N GLN A 972 44.03 -17.18 15.63
CA GLN A 972 43.13 -17.42 16.77
C GLN A 972 42.77 -16.14 17.52
N ALA A 973 43.73 -15.23 17.73
CA ALA A 973 43.49 -13.94 18.36
C ALA A 973 42.63 -13.00 17.48
N GLU A 974 42.84 -13.03 16.16
CA GLU A 974 42.02 -12.29 15.18
C GLU A 974 40.56 -12.77 15.21
N LEU A 975 40.33 -14.08 15.18
CA LEU A 975 38.98 -14.65 15.31
C LEU A 975 38.31 -14.28 16.64
N ALA A 976 39.05 -14.37 17.75
CA ALA A 976 38.52 -14.02 19.07
C ALA A 976 38.22 -12.52 19.21
N LEU A 977 39.04 -11.64 18.62
CA LEU A 977 38.73 -10.20 18.57
C LEU A 977 37.47 -9.96 17.75
N MET A 978 37.36 -10.59 16.58
CA MET A 978 36.21 -10.40 15.70
C MET A 978 34.91 -10.93 16.31
N GLU A 979 34.95 -11.98 17.11
CA GLU A 979 33.80 -12.47 17.88
C GLU A 979 33.22 -11.38 18.81
N ASP A 980 34.08 -10.61 19.47
CA ASP A 980 33.66 -9.51 20.35
C ASP A 980 33.36 -8.20 19.59
N LEU A 981 34.08 -7.94 18.49
CA LEU A 981 34.02 -6.67 17.75
C LEU A 981 32.88 -6.64 16.73
N HIS A 982 32.50 -7.79 16.18
CA HIS A 982 31.47 -7.91 15.15
C HIS A 982 30.09 -7.37 15.61
N PRO A 983 29.56 -7.71 16.81
CA PRO A 983 28.30 -7.15 17.29
C PRO A 983 28.34 -5.62 17.42
N LEU A 984 29.47 -5.07 17.89
CA LEU A 984 29.66 -3.63 18.06
C LEU A 984 29.69 -2.90 16.71
N LEU A 985 30.41 -3.45 15.72
CA LEU A 985 30.45 -2.91 14.36
C LEU A 985 29.07 -2.92 13.71
N THR A 986 28.34 -4.03 13.83
CA THR A 986 26.96 -4.17 13.33
C THR A 986 26.02 -3.16 13.97
N LYS A 987 26.10 -2.97 15.29
CA LYS A 987 25.31 -1.99 16.04
C LYS A 987 25.61 -0.56 15.59
N ARG A 988 26.90 -0.19 15.46
CA ARG A 988 27.33 1.17 15.06
C ARG A 988 27.04 1.48 13.59
N ALA A 989 26.98 0.46 12.73
CA ALA A 989 26.62 0.61 11.33
C ALA A 989 25.13 0.98 11.10
N GLN A 990 24.28 0.84 12.14
CA GLN A 990 22.84 1.14 12.09
C GLN A 990 22.11 0.37 10.98
N GLY A 991 22.46 -0.90 10.80
CA GLY A 991 21.87 -1.76 9.77
C GLY A 991 22.38 -1.52 8.34
N ARG A 992 23.47 -0.75 8.17
CA ARG A 992 24.22 -0.66 6.91
C ARG A 992 25.28 -1.75 6.87
N ASP A 993 25.41 -2.45 5.74
CA ASP A 993 26.39 -3.53 5.61
C ASP A 993 27.83 -3.02 5.57
N ILE A 994 28.74 -3.75 6.24
CA ILE A 994 30.18 -3.54 6.18
C ILE A 994 30.79 -4.62 5.29
N SER A 995 31.28 -4.24 4.11
CA SER A 995 31.87 -5.14 3.12
C SER A 995 33.07 -5.90 3.69
N GLY A 996 33.13 -7.23 3.57
CA GLY A 996 34.25 -8.07 4.04
C GLY A 996 34.14 -8.54 5.49
N LEU A 997 33.15 -8.05 6.25
CA LEU A 997 32.90 -8.45 7.64
C LEU A 997 32.25 -9.84 7.76
N SER A 998 31.55 -10.29 6.70
CA SER A 998 30.79 -11.55 6.64
C SER A 998 31.64 -12.81 6.80
N ALA A 999 32.95 -12.72 6.58
CA ALA A 999 33.90 -13.82 6.82
C ALA A 999 33.99 -14.21 8.31
N TYR A 1000 33.47 -13.38 9.22
CA TYR A 1000 33.49 -13.57 10.66
C TYR A 1000 32.09 -13.73 11.27
N GLU A 1001 31.05 -13.89 10.44
CA GLU A 1001 29.71 -14.27 10.89
C GLU A 1001 29.71 -15.76 11.27
N GLN A 1002 29.66 -16.07 12.58
CA GLN A 1002 29.40 -17.43 13.10
C GLN A 1002 27.94 -17.64 13.54
#